data_AF-A0A2K6LS28-F1
#
_entry.id   AF-A0A2K6LS28-F1
#
_cell.length_a   1.000
_cell.length_b   1.000
_cell.length_c   1.000
_cell.angle_alpha   90.00
_cell.angle_beta   90.00
_cell.angle_gamma   90.00
#
_symmetry.space_group_name_H-M   'P 1'
#
loop_
_entity.id
_entity.type
_entity.pdbx_description
1 polymer ?
#
loop_
_entity_poly.entity_id
_entity_poly.type
_entity_poly.pdbx_seq_one_letter_code
_entity_poly.pdbx_strand_id
1 'polypeptide(L)'
;MSHRAGSPPPPPPVSPGRDRADRSSMRLERANEAFRAERVTRWTAELFPLHPSRAGAPDRGWGTRCRAGPPPRALGAFRGAARGAEELAGGLCAPGGPAAKRAAVRGEPGAASPRRRVREAVPAHRLLGCPRCRRLLHKPVTLPCGLTVCKRCVEPGPARPQARRVNVVLSGLLEKCFPAECRLRRLAGQARSLQRQQQPEAALLRCDQALDLAPDDNSLLLLRAEVYLIMKNYEQALQDASAVCQNEPLLIKGHQVKAQALSGLGRSKEVLKEFLYCLALNPECNSMKKEAQKVMCEVLFSATENVHENLTSSIQSRLKAQGHSHMNAQALLEEGDAGSSENSSEKSDMLGNTNSSVLYFILGLHFEEDKKALESILPTAPSAGLKRQFPDDVEDAPDLNAPGKIPKKDLSPQRSPNSETEENQGLSLDVTDFECALCMRLLFEPVTTPCGHTFCLKCLERCLDHAPHCPLCKDKLSELLASRNFNITVLAEELIFRYLPDELSDRKRIYDEEMSELSNLTRDVPIFVCAMAFPTVPCPLHVFEPRYRLMIRRCMETGTKRFGMCLSAEHAGLSEYGCMLEIKDVRTFPDGSSVVDAIGISRFRVLSHRHRDGYNTADIEYLEDEKVEGPEYEELAALHDSVHQQSVSWFASLQDRMKEQILSHFGVMPDREPEPQSNPSGPAWSWWILAVLPLERKAQLAILGMTSLKERLLAIRRILVIITRKMNSRQELANARERNN
;
A
#
# COMPACT_ATOMS: atom_id res chain seq x y z
N MET A 1 -34.00 -49.37 -34.93
CA MET A 1 -32.82 -50.09 -34.38
C MET A 1 -31.84 -49.02 -33.88
N SER A 2 -31.17 -49.13 -32.74
CA SER A 2 -31.22 -50.13 -31.65
C SER A 2 -30.68 -49.50 -30.36
N HIS A 3 -31.13 -49.96 -29.18
CA HIS A 3 -30.72 -49.39 -27.89
C HIS A 3 -29.23 -49.58 -27.56
N ARG A 4 -28.65 -48.60 -26.86
CA ARG A 4 -27.80 -48.83 -25.67
C ARG A 4 -27.89 -47.64 -24.72
N ALA A 5 -28.16 -47.89 -23.45
CA ALA A 5 -28.18 -46.87 -22.41
C ALA A 5 -26.76 -46.64 -21.86
N GLY A 6 -26.38 -45.38 -21.66
CA GLY A 6 -25.16 -45.02 -20.93
C GLY A 6 -25.46 -44.78 -19.45
N SER A 7 -24.61 -45.32 -18.58
CA SER A 7 -24.71 -45.10 -17.12
C SER A 7 -24.44 -43.64 -16.73
N PRO A 8 -25.06 -43.11 -15.66
CA PRO A 8 -24.70 -41.80 -15.12
C PRO A 8 -23.26 -41.80 -14.57
N PRO A 9 -22.56 -40.65 -14.56
CA PRO A 9 -21.21 -40.54 -14.00
C PRO A 9 -21.22 -40.74 -12.47
N PRO A 10 -20.11 -41.23 -11.88
CA PRO A 10 -19.99 -41.36 -10.43
C PRO A 10 -19.98 -39.99 -9.73
N PRO A 11 -20.48 -39.91 -8.48
CA PRO A 11 -20.41 -38.68 -7.70
C PRO A 11 -18.95 -38.28 -7.39
N PRO A 12 -18.66 -36.98 -7.20
CA PRO A 12 -17.32 -36.51 -6.87
C PRO A 12 -16.83 -37.07 -5.52
N PRO A 13 -15.51 -37.25 -5.34
CA PRO A 13 -14.95 -37.84 -4.13
C PRO A 13 -15.28 -36.97 -2.89
N VAL A 14 -15.78 -37.63 -1.84
CA VAL A 14 -16.08 -36.99 -0.55
C VAL A 14 -14.78 -36.46 0.07
N SER A 15 -14.84 -35.26 0.63
CA SER A 15 -13.66 -34.65 1.25
C SER A 15 -13.30 -35.36 2.58
N PRO A 16 -12.01 -35.64 2.84
CA PRO A 16 -11.55 -36.49 3.95
C PRO A 16 -11.75 -35.86 5.36
N GLY A 17 -12.46 -34.74 5.46
CA GLY A 17 -12.90 -34.14 6.71
C GLY A 17 -14.16 -34.79 7.31
N ARG A 18 -15.07 -35.36 6.49
CA ARG A 18 -16.32 -35.98 7.00
C ARG A 18 -16.06 -37.30 7.71
N ASP A 19 -15.36 -38.23 7.07
CA ASP A 19 -15.05 -39.57 7.60
C ASP A 19 -14.44 -39.56 9.00
N ARG A 20 -13.68 -38.50 9.34
CA ARG A 20 -13.01 -38.36 10.63
C ARG A 20 -13.96 -37.92 11.75
N ALA A 21 -15.03 -37.18 11.43
CA ALA A 21 -16.09 -36.83 12.36
C ALA A 21 -17.02 -38.03 12.62
N ASP A 22 -17.47 -38.71 11.55
CA ASP A 22 -18.32 -39.92 11.67
C ASP A 22 -17.63 -41.02 12.49
N ARG A 23 -16.34 -41.26 12.25
CA ARG A 23 -15.55 -42.23 13.03
C ARG A 23 -15.39 -41.85 14.50
N SER A 24 -15.38 -40.56 14.84
CA SER A 24 -15.38 -40.10 16.24
C SER A 24 -16.76 -40.26 16.88
N SER A 25 -17.85 -39.95 16.16
CA SER A 25 -19.23 -40.12 16.65
C SER A 25 -19.53 -41.59 16.95
N MET A 26 -19.28 -42.50 16.00
CA MET A 26 -19.47 -43.95 16.21
C MET A 26 -18.64 -44.52 17.37
N ARG A 27 -17.46 -43.94 17.67
CA ARG A 27 -16.65 -44.33 18.83
C ARG A 27 -17.25 -43.83 20.15
N LEU A 28 -17.82 -42.62 20.16
CA LEU A 28 -18.51 -42.04 21.30
C LEU A 28 -19.81 -42.81 21.62
N GLU A 29 -20.55 -43.23 20.59
CA GLU A 29 -21.73 -44.10 20.73
C GLU A 29 -21.35 -45.48 21.29
N ARG A 30 -20.32 -46.14 20.75
CA ARG A 30 -19.81 -47.40 21.31
C ARG A 30 -19.30 -47.25 22.76
N ALA A 31 -18.72 -46.11 23.12
CA ALA A 31 -18.36 -45.80 24.51
C ALA A 31 -19.61 -45.72 25.41
N ASN A 32 -20.66 -45.03 24.95
CA ASN A 32 -21.95 -44.94 25.64
C ASN A 32 -22.59 -46.32 25.84
N GLU A 33 -22.61 -47.17 24.81
CA GLU A 33 -23.15 -48.54 24.90
C GLU A 33 -22.32 -49.44 25.82
N ALA A 34 -20.98 -49.35 25.77
CA ALA A 34 -20.11 -50.10 26.65
C ALA A 34 -20.34 -49.75 28.13
N PHE A 35 -20.54 -48.47 28.45
CA PHE A 35 -20.88 -48.01 29.79
C PHE A 35 -22.30 -48.39 30.22
N ARG A 36 -23.31 -48.24 29.35
CA ARG A 36 -24.70 -48.64 29.66
C ARG A 36 -24.88 -50.14 29.92
N ALA A 37 -24.01 -50.97 29.34
CA ALA A 37 -24.02 -52.43 29.52
C ALA A 37 -23.01 -52.94 30.57
N GLU A 38 -22.39 -52.05 31.36
CA GLU A 38 -21.33 -52.36 32.35
C GLU A 38 -20.07 -53.07 31.79
N ARG A 39 -19.94 -53.20 30.45
CA ARG A 39 -18.83 -53.87 29.75
C ARG A 39 -17.56 -53.01 29.66
N VAL A 40 -17.31 -52.17 30.67
CA VAL A 40 -16.21 -51.20 30.71
C VAL A 40 -14.84 -51.89 30.54
N THR A 41 -14.65 -53.04 31.19
CA THR A 41 -13.40 -53.86 31.11
C THR A 41 -13.07 -54.37 29.71
N ARG A 42 -14.08 -54.67 28.89
CA ARG A 42 -13.88 -55.09 27.49
C ARG A 42 -13.46 -53.90 26.62
N TRP A 43 -14.05 -52.74 26.87
CA TRP A 43 -13.79 -51.53 26.10
C TRP A 43 -12.46 -50.85 26.47
N THR A 44 -12.03 -50.94 27.74
CA THR A 44 -10.68 -50.56 28.13
C THR A 44 -9.62 -51.47 27.51
N ALA A 45 -9.86 -52.79 27.41
CA ALA A 45 -8.95 -53.70 26.71
C ALA A 45 -8.78 -53.38 25.21
N GLU A 46 -9.82 -52.88 24.53
CA GLU A 46 -9.75 -52.41 23.14
C GLU A 46 -8.95 -51.09 22.99
N LEU A 47 -8.92 -50.23 24.02
CA LEU A 47 -8.13 -48.98 24.04
C LEU A 47 -6.70 -49.12 24.57
N PHE A 48 -6.44 -50.13 25.41
CA PHE A 48 -5.13 -50.41 26.01
C PHE A 48 -4.66 -51.83 25.67
N PRO A 49 -4.25 -52.12 24.41
CA PRO A 49 -3.69 -53.42 24.05
C PRO A 49 -2.42 -53.71 24.86
N LEU A 50 -2.46 -54.75 25.70
CA LEU A 50 -1.27 -55.25 26.40
C LEU A 50 -0.34 -55.90 25.39
N HIS A 51 0.65 -55.14 24.92
CA HIS A 51 1.68 -55.64 24.01
C HIS A 51 2.59 -56.64 24.78
N PRO A 52 2.65 -57.94 24.41
CA PRO A 52 3.47 -58.89 25.13
C PRO A 52 4.96 -58.56 24.94
N SER A 53 5.71 -58.51 26.06
CA SER A 53 7.15 -58.25 26.07
C SER A 53 7.90 -59.38 25.36
N ARG A 54 8.30 -59.14 24.10
CA ARG A 54 8.97 -60.16 23.27
C ARG A 54 10.42 -60.36 23.70
N ALA A 55 10.65 -61.28 24.64
CA ALA A 55 11.97 -61.87 24.86
C ALA A 55 12.45 -62.59 23.58
N GLY A 56 13.77 -62.57 23.33
CA GLY A 56 14.40 -63.24 22.18
C GLY A 56 14.60 -64.75 22.39
N ALA A 57 15.30 -65.51 21.54
CA ALA A 57 16.00 -65.26 20.26
C ALA A 57 16.32 -66.68 19.65
N PRO A 58 17.19 -66.90 18.62
CA PRO A 58 17.90 -66.00 17.70
C PRO A 58 17.74 -66.45 16.21
N ASP A 59 18.78 -66.25 15.38
CA ASP A 59 19.00 -66.79 14.01
C ASP A 59 18.05 -66.32 12.88
N ARG A 60 18.49 -65.83 11.70
CA ARG A 60 19.73 -65.22 11.16
C ARG A 60 19.24 -64.12 10.18
N GLY A 61 19.97 -63.10 9.72
CA GLY A 61 21.38 -62.71 9.80
C GLY A 61 21.65 -61.74 8.63
N TRP A 62 22.66 -60.86 8.75
CA TRP A 62 23.07 -59.83 7.76
C TRP A 62 22.10 -58.66 7.53
N GLY A 63 22.68 -57.52 7.15
CA GLY A 63 21.99 -56.36 6.60
C GLY A 63 23.00 -55.30 6.16
N THR A 64 22.66 -54.48 5.15
CA THR A 64 23.43 -53.26 4.82
C THR A 64 22.62 -52.25 3.99
N ARG A 65 22.73 -50.98 4.39
CA ARG A 65 22.64 -49.71 3.63
C ARG A 65 21.55 -49.48 2.56
N CYS A 66 20.90 -48.33 2.69
CA CYS A 66 20.00 -47.71 1.70
C CYS A 66 20.77 -47.03 0.54
N ARG A 67 20.17 -46.93 -0.67
CA ARG A 67 19.80 -45.65 -1.35
C ARG A 67 19.19 -45.83 -2.77
N ALA A 68 18.54 -44.74 -3.23
CA ALA A 68 18.41 -44.28 -4.64
C ALA A 68 17.24 -44.70 -5.58
N GLY A 69 16.03 -44.21 -5.27
CA GLY A 69 15.07 -43.61 -6.25
C GLY A 69 14.41 -44.48 -7.34
N PRO A 70 13.65 -43.88 -8.30
CA PRO A 70 13.16 -42.49 -8.41
C PRO A 70 11.60 -42.35 -8.42
N PRO A 71 11.03 -41.12 -8.34
CA PRO A 71 9.57 -40.88 -8.34
C PRO A 71 8.98 -40.44 -9.71
N PRO A 72 7.66 -40.60 -9.95
CA PRO A 72 6.94 -39.98 -11.07
C PRO A 72 6.68 -38.47 -10.86
N ARG A 73 6.40 -37.75 -11.96
CA ARG A 73 6.37 -36.27 -12.04
C ARG A 73 4.96 -35.65 -12.01
N ALA A 74 4.76 -34.65 -11.15
CA ALA A 74 3.85 -33.51 -11.31
C ALA A 74 4.16 -32.49 -10.19
N LEU A 75 4.09 -31.17 -10.35
CA LEU A 75 3.91 -30.29 -11.51
C LEU A 75 4.67 -28.99 -11.21
N GLY A 76 5.23 -28.29 -12.20
CA GLY A 76 5.98 -27.05 -11.93
C GLY A 76 6.26 -26.20 -13.16
N ALA A 77 5.48 -25.14 -13.33
CA ALA A 77 5.79 -23.98 -14.17
C ALA A 77 4.80 -22.85 -13.85
N PHE A 78 5.28 -21.70 -13.35
CA PHE A 78 4.68 -20.38 -13.58
C PHE A 78 5.68 -19.29 -13.15
N ARG A 79 6.31 -18.64 -14.13
CA ARG A 79 7.13 -17.45 -13.91
C ARG A 79 7.18 -16.59 -15.17
N GLY A 80 6.65 -15.37 -15.09
CA GLY A 80 6.98 -14.23 -15.96
C GLY A 80 6.62 -14.28 -17.44
N ALA A 81 5.65 -13.46 -17.84
CA ALA A 81 5.71 -12.69 -19.09
C ALA A 81 4.91 -11.38 -18.89
N ALA A 82 5.35 -10.30 -19.53
CA ALA A 82 4.64 -9.01 -19.55
C ALA A 82 5.00 -8.23 -20.83
N ARG A 83 4.10 -7.35 -21.26
CA ARG A 83 4.15 -6.46 -22.44
C ARG A 83 3.96 -7.12 -23.82
N GLY A 84 3.24 -6.39 -24.69
CA GLY A 84 3.60 -6.25 -26.11
C GLY A 84 2.73 -6.99 -27.14
N ALA A 85 1.69 -6.31 -27.64
CA ALA A 85 1.26 -6.34 -29.05
C ALA A 85 0.24 -5.20 -29.30
N GLU A 86 0.38 -4.49 -30.42
CA GLU A 86 -0.56 -3.48 -30.93
C GLU A 86 -1.15 -3.94 -32.29
N GLU A 87 -2.04 -3.14 -32.88
CA GLU A 87 -2.55 -3.22 -34.26
C GLU A 87 -3.36 -4.49 -34.63
N LEU A 88 -4.53 -4.41 -35.27
CA LEU A 88 -4.75 -3.78 -36.58
C LEU A 88 -6.26 -3.63 -36.87
N ALA A 89 -6.77 -2.41 -37.10
CA ALA A 89 -8.03 -2.10 -37.83
C ALA A 89 -8.27 -0.57 -37.94
N GLY A 90 -7.74 0.07 -38.98
CA GLY A 90 -8.11 1.46 -39.33
C GLY A 90 -9.37 1.52 -40.22
N GLY A 91 -10.21 2.56 -40.10
CA GLY A 91 -11.58 2.52 -40.66
C GLY A 91 -12.31 3.83 -41.00
N LEU A 92 -11.62 4.98 -41.11
CA LEU A 92 -12.02 6.21 -41.83
C LEU A 92 -13.32 7.00 -41.46
N CYS A 93 -13.17 8.34 -41.55
CA CYS A 93 -14.17 9.38 -41.86
C CYS A 93 -15.33 9.72 -40.89
N ALA A 94 -15.31 10.98 -40.44
CA ALA A 94 -16.47 11.81 -40.06
C ALA A 94 -16.84 12.74 -41.26
N PRO A 95 -17.69 13.80 -41.15
CA PRO A 95 -18.64 14.18 -40.10
C PRO A 95 -20.07 14.46 -40.65
N GLY A 96 -21.03 14.83 -39.79
CA GLY A 96 -22.33 15.34 -40.25
C GLY A 96 -23.33 15.75 -39.17
N GLY A 97 -23.70 17.03 -39.13
CA GLY A 97 -24.98 17.52 -38.58
C GLY A 97 -25.86 18.08 -39.71
N PRO A 98 -26.90 18.91 -39.45
CA PRO A 98 -27.32 19.43 -38.14
C PRO A 98 -28.86 19.47 -37.90
N ALA A 99 -29.22 19.99 -36.72
CA ALA A 99 -30.39 20.87 -36.45
C ALA A 99 -31.85 20.35 -36.35
N ALA A 100 -32.53 20.96 -35.36
CA ALA A 100 -33.88 21.56 -35.40
C ALA A 100 -35.13 20.83 -34.83
N LYS A 101 -35.59 21.39 -33.69
CA LYS A 101 -36.97 21.86 -33.38
C LYS A 101 -38.12 20.85 -33.10
N ARG A 102 -38.52 20.86 -31.82
CA ARG A 102 -39.90 21.01 -31.30
C ARG A 102 -41.08 20.32 -32.00
N ALA A 103 -41.71 19.38 -31.30
CA ALA A 103 -43.16 19.32 -31.14
C ALA A 103 -43.53 18.74 -29.76
N ALA A 104 -44.70 19.08 -29.20
CA ALA A 104 -45.20 18.51 -27.96
C ALA A 104 -46.74 18.35 -28.04
N VAL A 105 -47.23 17.13 -27.85
CA VAL A 105 -48.66 16.77 -27.77
C VAL A 105 -48.84 15.69 -26.69
N ARG A 106 -50.01 15.67 -26.02
CA ARG A 106 -50.34 14.77 -24.90
C ARG A 106 -51.04 13.49 -25.40
N GLY A 107 -51.03 12.40 -24.62
CA GLY A 107 -51.94 11.28 -24.88
C GLY A 107 -51.73 9.96 -24.10
N GLU A 108 -52.04 9.94 -22.80
CA GLU A 108 -52.53 8.76 -22.04
C GLU A 108 -51.63 7.50 -21.89
N PRO A 109 -51.95 6.55 -20.97
CA PRO A 109 -50.94 5.68 -20.35
C PRO A 109 -50.94 4.21 -20.77
N GLY A 110 -49.83 3.49 -20.54
CA GLY A 110 -49.84 2.02 -20.58
C GLY A 110 -48.51 1.29 -20.76
N ALA A 111 -47.52 1.48 -19.88
CA ALA A 111 -46.34 0.59 -19.84
C ALA A 111 -45.83 0.40 -18.41
N ALA A 112 -45.68 -0.86 -17.98
CA ALA A 112 -45.21 -1.18 -16.63
C ALA A 112 -43.69 -0.97 -16.50
N SER A 113 -43.28 -0.14 -15.53
CA SER A 113 -41.86 0.03 -15.21
C SER A 113 -41.24 -1.30 -14.75
N PRO A 114 -40.07 -1.71 -15.27
CA PRO A 114 -39.43 -2.95 -14.86
C PRO A 114 -39.02 -2.86 -13.39
N ARG A 115 -39.64 -3.68 -12.54
CA ARG A 115 -39.37 -3.71 -11.09
C ARG A 115 -37.86 -3.85 -10.85
N ARG A 116 -37.23 -2.78 -10.36
CA ARG A 116 -35.84 -2.73 -9.89
C ARG A 116 -35.66 -3.91 -8.92
N ARG A 117 -34.95 -4.96 -9.34
CA ARG A 117 -34.70 -6.12 -8.45
C ARG A 117 -33.94 -5.61 -7.24
N VAL A 118 -34.62 -5.55 -6.10
CA VAL A 118 -33.96 -5.37 -4.80
C VAL A 118 -32.99 -6.53 -4.67
N ARG A 119 -31.68 -6.23 -4.68
CA ARG A 119 -30.67 -7.22 -4.32
C ARG A 119 -30.95 -7.61 -2.88
N GLU A 120 -31.14 -8.91 -2.63
CA GLU A 120 -31.35 -9.43 -1.28
C GLU A 120 -30.21 -8.92 -0.37
N ALA A 121 -30.59 -8.31 0.76
CA ALA A 121 -29.62 -7.70 1.67
C ALA A 121 -28.72 -8.81 2.24
N VAL A 122 -27.46 -8.86 1.78
CA VAL A 122 -26.48 -9.81 2.32
C VAL A 122 -26.32 -9.51 3.80
N PRO A 123 -26.56 -10.47 4.72
CA PRO A 123 -26.53 -10.20 6.15
C PRO A 123 -25.22 -9.55 6.58
N ALA A 124 -25.32 -8.48 7.36
CA ALA A 124 -24.22 -7.66 7.88
C ALA A 124 -23.00 -8.49 8.34
N HIS A 125 -23.30 -9.53 9.10
CA HIS A 125 -22.36 -10.45 9.74
C HIS A 125 -21.55 -11.33 8.75
N ARG A 126 -21.97 -11.42 7.47
CA ARG A 126 -21.18 -12.03 6.37
C ARG A 126 -20.16 -11.06 5.79
N LEU A 127 -20.45 -9.76 5.73
CA LEU A 127 -19.57 -8.76 5.09
C LEU A 127 -18.40 -8.39 6.01
N LEU A 128 -18.68 -8.15 7.29
CA LEU A 128 -17.66 -7.96 8.32
C LEU A 128 -17.11 -9.30 8.87
N GLY A 129 -17.34 -10.40 8.14
CA GLY A 129 -16.79 -11.71 8.41
C GLY A 129 -15.33 -11.86 7.96
N CYS A 130 -14.50 -12.54 8.76
CA CYS A 130 -13.13 -12.85 8.37
C CYS A 130 -13.12 -13.99 7.32
N PRO A 131 -12.53 -13.81 6.12
CA PRO A 131 -12.57 -14.81 5.06
C PRO A 131 -11.87 -16.13 5.42
N ARG A 132 -10.97 -16.11 6.42
CA ARG A 132 -10.23 -17.28 6.91
C ARG A 132 -10.98 -18.11 7.95
N CYS A 133 -11.41 -17.52 9.07
CA CYS A 133 -12.11 -18.25 10.14
C CYS A 133 -13.64 -18.22 10.04
N ARG A 134 -14.23 -17.50 9.07
CA ARG A 134 -15.67 -17.38 8.78
C ARG A 134 -16.54 -16.84 9.94
N ARG A 135 -15.93 -16.31 10.99
CA ARG A 135 -16.57 -15.57 12.09
C ARG A 135 -16.41 -14.07 11.85
N LEU A 136 -17.29 -13.24 12.43
CA LEU A 136 -17.13 -11.78 12.47
C LEU A 136 -15.69 -11.39 12.85
N LEU A 137 -15.12 -10.38 12.19
CA LEU A 137 -13.74 -9.93 12.40
C LEU A 137 -13.45 -9.59 13.87
N HIS A 138 -12.24 -9.90 14.33
CA HIS A 138 -11.75 -9.53 15.67
C HIS A 138 -10.33 -9.01 15.55
N LYS A 139 -10.12 -7.76 15.98
CA LYS A 139 -8.87 -7.00 15.79
C LYS A 139 -8.44 -7.09 14.31
N PRO A 140 -9.23 -6.48 13.39
CA PRO A 140 -9.01 -6.58 11.95
C PRO A 140 -7.62 -6.05 11.57
N VAL A 141 -6.96 -6.73 10.65
CA VAL A 141 -5.64 -6.37 10.11
C VAL A 141 -5.71 -6.47 8.60
N THR A 142 -5.37 -5.40 7.90
CA THR A 142 -5.27 -5.36 6.44
C THR A 142 -3.91 -5.91 6.00
N LEU A 143 -3.92 -6.89 5.10
CA LEU A 143 -2.73 -7.55 4.54
C LEU A 143 -2.09 -6.68 3.43
N PRO A 144 -0.87 -7.00 2.95
CA PRO A 144 -0.24 -6.23 1.86
C PRO A 144 -1.09 -6.13 0.59
N CYS A 145 -1.86 -7.18 0.31
CA CYS A 145 -2.79 -7.30 -0.82
C CYS A 145 -4.20 -6.73 -0.56
N GLY A 146 -4.37 -5.78 0.38
CA GLY A 146 -5.65 -5.11 0.66
C GLY A 146 -6.70 -5.94 1.42
N LEU A 147 -6.56 -7.28 1.46
CA LEU A 147 -7.51 -8.17 2.14
C LEU A 147 -7.45 -8.00 3.67
N THR A 148 -8.60 -7.88 4.34
CA THR A 148 -8.67 -7.75 5.81
C THR A 148 -9.00 -9.07 6.49
N VAL A 149 -8.26 -9.42 7.55
CA VAL A 149 -8.42 -10.66 8.35
C VAL A 149 -8.32 -10.37 9.85
N CYS A 150 -8.77 -11.30 10.71
CA CYS A 150 -8.50 -11.21 12.16
C CYS A 150 -6.99 -11.25 12.44
N LYS A 151 -6.47 -10.52 13.44
CA LYS A 151 -5.04 -10.58 13.82
C LYS A 151 -4.52 -11.99 14.16
N ARG A 152 -5.38 -12.88 14.66
CA ARG A 152 -5.05 -14.30 14.92
C ARG A 152 -5.06 -15.20 13.66
N CYS A 153 -5.52 -14.68 12.53
CA CYS A 153 -5.66 -15.40 11.26
C CYS A 153 -4.68 -14.87 10.20
N VAL A 154 -3.59 -14.23 10.61
CA VAL A 154 -2.47 -13.84 9.73
C VAL A 154 -1.47 -15.01 9.71
N GLU A 155 -1.09 -15.52 8.54
CA GLU A 155 -0.02 -16.54 8.48
C GLU A 155 1.32 -15.95 8.94
N PRO A 156 2.16 -16.71 9.66
CA PRO A 156 3.56 -16.38 9.83
C PRO A 156 4.29 -16.56 8.48
N GLY A 157 4.47 -15.46 7.75
CA GLY A 157 5.24 -15.44 6.49
C GLY A 157 6.74 -15.72 6.70
N PRO A 158 7.45 -16.23 5.67
CA PRO A 158 8.86 -16.62 5.79
C PRO A 158 9.83 -15.45 5.93
N ALA A 159 9.46 -14.25 5.45
CA ALA A 159 10.14 -13.00 5.80
C ALA A 159 9.43 -12.36 7.00
N ARG A 160 10.20 -11.89 8.00
CA ARG A 160 9.67 -11.16 9.17
C ARG A 160 8.81 -9.97 8.72
N PRO A 161 7.47 -10.01 8.81
CA PRO A 161 6.66 -8.86 8.44
C PRO A 161 6.74 -7.84 9.57
N GLN A 162 6.75 -6.54 9.26
CA GLN A 162 6.41 -5.53 10.27
C GLN A 162 5.10 -5.94 10.96
N ALA A 163 5.06 -5.88 12.30
CA ALA A 163 4.00 -6.50 13.10
C ALA A 163 2.66 -5.74 12.98
N ARG A 164 1.95 -5.95 11.86
CA ARG A 164 0.81 -5.14 11.43
C ARG A 164 -0.19 -4.92 12.57
N ARG A 165 -0.55 -3.64 12.75
CA ARG A 165 -1.46 -3.18 13.80
C ARG A 165 -2.91 -3.32 13.32
N VAL A 166 -3.83 -3.06 14.24
CA VAL A 166 -5.26 -3.18 13.96
C VAL A 166 -5.69 -2.03 13.04
N ASN A 167 -6.49 -2.32 12.01
CA ASN A 167 -7.12 -1.31 11.18
C ASN A 167 -8.09 -0.48 12.04
N VAL A 168 -7.76 0.79 12.27
CA VAL A 168 -8.48 1.65 13.23
C VAL A 168 -9.92 1.88 12.78
N VAL A 169 -10.12 2.26 11.51
CA VAL A 169 -11.44 2.50 10.90
C VAL A 169 -12.33 1.26 11.01
N LEU A 170 -11.85 0.11 10.52
CA LEU A 170 -12.63 -1.13 10.55
C LEU A 170 -12.80 -1.69 11.98
N SER A 171 -11.98 -1.30 12.94
CA SER A 171 -12.19 -1.66 14.36
C SER A 171 -13.23 -0.76 15.02
N GLY A 172 -13.26 0.53 14.73
CA GLY A 172 -14.33 1.44 15.20
C GLY A 172 -15.68 1.02 14.63
N LEU A 173 -15.73 0.70 13.33
CA LEU A 173 -16.92 0.18 12.66
C LEU A 173 -17.48 -1.10 13.31
N LEU A 174 -16.60 -2.05 13.67
CA LEU A 174 -17.01 -3.27 14.38
C LEU A 174 -17.57 -2.96 15.78
N GLU A 175 -17.04 -1.96 16.49
CA GLU A 175 -17.56 -1.58 17.81
C GLU A 175 -18.86 -0.76 17.72
N LYS A 176 -19.09 -0.02 16.62
CA LYS A 176 -20.36 0.66 16.30
C LYS A 176 -21.47 -0.34 15.92
N CYS A 177 -21.17 -1.26 15.01
CA CYS A 177 -22.17 -2.15 14.41
C CYS A 177 -22.42 -3.43 15.22
N PHE A 178 -21.43 -3.91 15.99
CA PHE A 178 -21.52 -5.15 16.79
C PHE A 178 -21.01 -4.91 18.22
N PRO A 179 -21.64 -3.99 18.99
CA PRO A 179 -21.16 -3.57 20.30
C PRO A 179 -21.21 -4.70 21.33
N ALA A 180 -22.21 -5.59 21.26
CA ALA A 180 -22.36 -6.72 22.17
C ALA A 180 -21.25 -7.76 21.96
N GLU A 181 -21.03 -8.18 20.72
CA GLU A 181 -20.02 -9.16 20.33
C GLU A 181 -18.61 -8.62 20.52
N CYS A 182 -18.38 -7.33 20.26
CA CYS A 182 -17.10 -6.68 20.56
C CYS A 182 -16.84 -6.61 22.08
N ARG A 183 -17.85 -6.27 22.89
CA ARG A 183 -17.76 -6.29 24.36
C ARG A 183 -17.50 -7.71 24.89
N LEU A 184 -18.26 -8.70 24.43
CA LEU A 184 -18.09 -10.12 24.72
C LEU A 184 -16.64 -10.56 24.48
N ARG A 185 -16.12 -10.30 23.27
CA ARG A 185 -14.75 -10.66 22.86
C ARG A 185 -13.67 -9.89 23.61
N ARG A 186 -13.96 -8.66 24.06
CA ARG A 186 -13.07 -7.84 24.89
C ARG A 186 -12.95 -8.45 26.30
N LEU A 187 -14.07 -8.82 26.92
CA LEU A 187 -14.13 -9.48 28.22
C LEU A 187 -13.49 -10.88 28.18
N ALA A 188 -13.85 -11.70 27.19
CA ALA A 188 -13.22 -13.01 26.92
C ALA A 188 -11.69 -12.91 26.71
N GLY A 189 -11.21 -11.78 26.18
CA GLY A 189 -9.79 -11.48 26.02
C GLY A 189 -9.10 -11.07 27.33
N GLN A 190 -9.81 -10.33 28.19
CA GLN A 190 -9.34 -9.91 29.52
C GLN A 190 -9.28 -11.10 30.48
N ALA A 191 -10.33 -11.92 30.56
CA ALA A 191 -10.37 -13.13 31.39
C ALA A 191 -9.18 -14.07 31.09
N ARG A 192 -8.93 -14.37 29.80
CA ARG A 192 -7.75 -15.15 29.37
C ARG A 192 -6.41 -14.45 29.60
N SER A 193 -6.38 -13.15 29.90
CA SER A 193 -5.17 -12.44 30.31
C SER A 193 -4.95 -12.60 31.82
N LEU A 194 -5.98 -12.35 32.62
CA LEU A 194 -5.97 -12.44 34.09
C LEU A 194 -5.70 -13.87 34.56
N GLN A 195 -6.29 -14.87 33.89
CA GLN A 195 -6.00 -16.30 34.11
C GLN A 195 -4.50 -16.63 33.95
N ARG A 196 -3.82 -16.03 32.96
CA ARG A 196 -2.37 -16.20 32.74
C ARG A 196 -1.50 -15.34 33.65
N GLN A 197 -2.08 -14.30 34.25
CA GLN A 197 -1.46 -13.46 35.28
C GLN A 197 -1.72 -14.01 36.70
N GLN A 198 -2.30 -15.21 36.82
CA GLN A 198 -2.64 -15.87 38.09
C GLN A 198 -3.57 -15.04 38.99
N GLN A 199 -4.52 -14.31 38.39
CA GLN A 199 -5.58 -13.56 39.10
C GLN A 199 -6.95 -14.19 38.80
N PRO A 200 -7.30 -15.34 39.41
CA PRO A 200 -8.47 -16.12 39.03
C PRO A 200 -9.80 -15.44 39.42
N GLU A 201 -9.88 -14.74 40.55
CA GLU A 201 -11.09 -14.01 40.98
C GLU A 201 -11.45 -12.90 39.99
N ALA A 202 -10.44 -12.16 39.54
CA ALA A 202 -10.59 -11.12 38.53
C ALA A 202 -10.90 -11.72 37.14
N ALA A 203 -10.36 -12.92 36.83
CA ALA A 203 -10.68 -13.63 35.60
C ALA A 203 -12.14 -14.14 35.59
N LEU A 204 -12.61 -14.67 36.71
CA LEU A 204 -13.99 -15.15 36.93
C LEU A 204 -15.00 -14.02 36.68
N LEU A 205 -14.82 -12.87 37.35
CA LEU A 205 -15.68 -11.70 37.17
C LEU A 205 -15.79 -11.25 35.70
N ARG A 206 -14.73 -11.43 34.90
CA ARG A 206 -14.73 -11.11 33.44
C ARG A 206 -15.28 -12.25 32.57
N CYS A 207 -15.42 -13.46 33.10
CA CYS A 207 -16.18 -14.54 32.47
C CYS A 207 -17.67 -14.33 32.70
N ASP A 208 -18.09 -14.03 33.93
CA ASP A 208 -19.49 -13.79 34.29
C ASP A 208 -20.05 -12.60 33.50
N GLN A 209 -19.36 -11.45 33.51
CA GLN A 209 -19.71 -10.27 32.70
C GLN A 209 -19.78 -10.53 31.17
N ALA A 210 -19.22 -11.64 30.69
CA ALA A 210 -19.30 -12.05 29.29
C ALA A 210 -20.46 -13.04 29.07
N LEU A 211 -20.70 -13.95 30.01
CA LEU A 211 -21.85 -14.87 29.98
C LEU A 211 -23.18 -14.11 30.19
N ASP A 212 -23.17 -12.99 30.93
CA ASP A 212 -24.27 -12.00 30.97
C ASP A 212 -24.69 -11.46 29.59
N LEU A 213 -23.82 -11.59 28.58
CA LEU A 213 -24.06 -11.11 27.20
C LEU A 213 -24.29 -12.26 26.20
N ALA A 214 -23.87 -13.49 26.53
CA ALA A 214 -24.08 -14.69 25.74
C ALA A 214 -23.94 -15.94 26.65
N PRO A 215 -25.02 -16.36 27.35
CA PRO A 215 -24.92 -17.40 28.38
C PRO A 215 -24.51 -18.77 27.82
N ASP A 216 -24.87 -19.06 26.57
CA ASP A 216 -24.63 -20.34 25.91
C ASP A 216 -23.30 -20.40 25.12
N ASP A 217 -22.40 -19.40 25.24
CA ASP A 217 -21.08 -19.47 24.59
C ASP A 217 -20.20 -20.53 25.30
N ASN A 218 -20.18 -21.75 24.73
CA ASN A 218 -19.37 -22.87 25.19
C ASN A 218 -17.89 -22.53 25.39
N SER A 219 -17.34 -21.54 24.65
CA SER A 219 -15.95 -21.12 24.77
C SER A 219 -15.70 -20.16 25.94
N LEU A 220 -16.75 -19.54 26.48
CA LEU A 220 -16.77 -18.81 27.74
C LEU A 220 -17.10 -19.72 28.93
N LEU A 221 -18.10 -20.60 28.82
CA LEU A 221 -18.40 -21.60 29.86
C LEU A 221 -17.17 -22.47 30.16
N LEU A 222 -16.48 -22.97 29.12
CA LEU A 222 -15.24 -23.72 29.28
C LEU A 222 -14.12 -22.89 29.91
N LEU A 223 -14.05 -21.59 29.61
CA LEU A 223 -13.07 -20.68 30.23
C LEU A 223 -13.37 -20.47 31.71
N ARG A 224 -14.65 -20.31 32.09
CA ARG A 224 -15.06 -20.15 33.49
C ARG A 224 -14.81 -21.43 34.28
N ALA A 225 -15.13 -22.60 33.71
CA ALA A 225 -14.78 -23.90 34.29
C ALA A 225 -13.26 -24.05 34.51
N GLU A 226 -12.41 -23.64 33.56
CA GLU A 226 -10.95 -23.62 33.73
C GLU A 226 -10.48 -22.68 34.86
N VAL A 227 -11.20 -21.58 35.11
CA VAL A 227 -10.91 -20.66 36.24
C VAL A 227 -11.39 -21.26 37.56
N TYR A 228 -12.58 -21.85 37.62
CA TYR A 228 -13.09 -22.53 38.82
C TYR A 228 -12.19 -23.69 39.26
N LEU A 229 -11.59 -24.45 38.33
CA LEU A 229 -10.58 -25.47 38.65
C LEU A 229 -9.33 -24.87 39.34
N ILE A 230 -8.86 -23.71 38.89
CA ILE A 230 -7.72 -23.00 39.52
C ILE A 230 -8.10 -22.55 40.94
N MET A 231 -9.35 -22.14 41.14
CA MET A 231 -9.91 -21.76 42.45
C MET A 231 -10.32 -22.97 43.34
N LYS A 232 -10.17 -24.20 42.85
CA LYS A 232 -10.60 -25.46 43.51
C LYS A 232 -12.11 -25.54 43.81
N ASN A 233 -12.93 -24.79 43.07
CA ASN A 233 -14.39 -24.83 43.17
C ASN A 233 -14.92 -25.85 42.16
N TYR A 234 -14.88 -27.12 42.55
CA TYR A 234 -15.05 -28.23 41.61
C TYR A 234 -16.52 -28.46 41.21
N GLU A 235 -17.47 -28.09 42.06
CA GLU A 235 -18.91 -28.16 41.80
C GLU A 235 -19.31 -27.23 40.65
N GLN A 236 -18.89 -25.96 40.71
CA GLN A 236 -19.19 -24.98 39.65
C GLN A 236 -18.40 -25.28 38.36
N ALA A 237 -17.15 -25.74 38.48
CA ALA A 237 -16.39 -26.26 37.34
C ALA A 237 -17.08 -27.45 36.65
N LEU A 238 -17.67 -28.36 37.44
CA LEU A 238 -18.41 -29.52 36.92
C LEU A 238 -19.69 -29.11 36.21
N GLN A 239 -20.42 -28.11 36.73
CA GLN A 239 -21.65 -27.61 36.12
C GLN A 239 -21.38 -27.02 34.73
N ASP A 240 -20.49 -26.04 34.63
CA ASP A 240 -20.10 -25.41 33.35
C ASP A 240 -19.54 -26.43 32.35
N ALA A 241 -18.62 -27.29 32.80
CA ALA A 241 -18.02 -28.30 31.92
C ALA A 241 -19.04 -29.36 31.47
N SER A 242 -20.07 -29.66 32.27
CA SER A 242 -21.15 -30.57 31.88
C SER A 242 -22.05 -29.96 30.81
N ALA A 243 -22.39 -28.67 30.92
CA ALA A 243 -23.14 -27.95 29.88
C ALA A 243 -22.35 -27.93 28.55
N VAL A 244 -21.05 -27.60 28.60
CA VAL A 244 -20.16 -27.64 27.42
C VAL A 244 -20.13 -29.03 26.77
N CYS A 245 -20.09 -30.12 27.56
CA CYS A 245 -20.10 -31.49 27.02
C CYS A 245 -21.48 -31.94 26.49
N GLN A 246 -22.57 -31.30 26.90
CA GLN A 246 -23.91 -31.53 26.35
C GLN A 246 -24.07 -30.79 25.01
N ASN A 247 -23.60 -29.54 24.94
CA ASN A 247 -23.71 -28.68 23.77
C ASN A 247 -22.71 -29.06 22.65
N GLU A 248 -21.47 -29.43 23.01
CA GLU A 248 -20.44 -29.89 22.05
C GLU A 248 -19.82 -31.25 22.48
N PRO A 249 -20.51 -32.40 22.28
CA PRO A 249 -20.04 -33.74 22.69
C PRO A 249 -18.76 -34.24 21.99
N LEU A 250 -18.21 -33.47 21.04
CA LEU A 250 -16.93 -33.76 20.36
C LEU A 250 -15.78 -32.87 20.86
N LEU A 251 -16.05 -31.91 21.76
CA LEU A 251 -15.06 -30.98 22.30
C LEU A 251 -14.26 -31.65 23.42
N ILE A 252 -13.18 -32.34 23.06
CA ILE A 252 -12.25 -33.04 23.97
C ILE A 252 -11.88 -32.20 25.20
N LYS A 253 -11.68 -30.87 25.05
CA LYS A 253 -11.28 -30.01 26.17
C LYS A 253 -12.39 -29.84 27.21
N GLY A 254 -13.67 -29.90 26.81
CA GLY A 254 -14.80 -29.96 27.75
C GLY A 254 -14.72 -31.19 28.64
N HIS A 255 -14.59 -32.37 28.03
CA HIS A 255 -14.45 -33.64 28.75
C HIS A 255 -13.19 -33.69 29.65
N GLN A 256 -12.08 -33.07 29.22
CA GLN A 256 -10.88 -32.91 30.04
C GLN A 256 -11.13 -32.11 31.32
N VAL A 257 -11.73 -30.92 31.20
CA VAL A 257 -12.05 -30.04 32.33
C VAL A 257 -13.10 -30.69 33.24
N LYS A 258 -14.09 -31.39 32.66
CA LYS A 258 -15.09 -32.16 33.40
C LYS A 258 -14.47 -33.31 34.21
N ALA A 259 -13.54 -34.07 33.62
CA ALA A 259 -12.82 -35.14 34.32
C ALA A 259 -11.97 -34.59 35.48
N GLN A 260 -11.32 -33.43 35.29
CA GLN A 260 -10.57 -32.75 36.35
C GLN A 260 -11.48 -32.29 37.50
N ALA A 261 -12.66 -31.74 37.20
CA ALA A 261 -13.64 -31.35 38.22
C ALA A 261 -14.16 -32.58 39.01
N LEU A 262 -14.55 -33.65 38.31
CA LEU A 262 -14.95 -34.92 38.94
C LEU A 262 -13.83 -35.53 39.81
N SER A 263 -12.57 -35.33 39.43
CA SER A 263 -11.41 -35.82 40.20
C SER A 263 -11.16 -35.00 41.46
N GLY A 264 -11.44 -33.70 41.45
CA GLY A 264 -11.45 -32.86 42.65
C GLY A 264 -12.55 -33.25 43.64
N LEU A 265 -13.67 -33.77 43.14
CA LEU A 265 -14.81 -34.29 43.91
C LEU A 265 -14.69 -35.79 44.29
N GLY A 266 -13.58 -36.45 43.96
CA GLY A 266 -13.37 -37.88 44.27
C GLY A 266 -14.30 -38.86 43.53
N ARG A 267 -14.99 -38.44 42.45
CA ARG A 267 -15.99 -39.25 41.73
C ARG A 267 -15.34 -40.20 40.71
N SER A 268 -14.38 -41.02 41.15
CA SER A 268 -13.43 -41.76 40.29
C SER A 268 -14.05 -42.64 39.20
N LYS A 269 -15.23 -43.24 39.45
CA LYS A 269 -15.98 -44.01 38.42
C LYS A 269 -16.41 -43.15 37.22
N GLU A 270 -16.74 -41.87 37.45
CA GLU A 270 -17.13 -40.92 36.42
C GLU A 270 -15.92 -40.22 35.79
N VAL A 271 -14.87 -39.95 36.57
CA VAL A 271 -13.57 -39.49 36.04
C VAL A 271 -13.05 -40.44 34.97
N LEU A 272 -13.08 -41.75 35.26
CA LEU A 272 -12.69 -42.79 34.31
C LEU A 272 -13.54 -42.72 33.03
N LYS A 273 -14.85 -42.54 33.15
CA LYS A 273 -15.77 -42.42 32.00
C LYS A 273 -15.42 -41.22 31.09
N GLU A 274 -15.16 -40.05 31.67
CA GLU A 274 -14.82 -38.85 30.90
C GLU A 274 -13.42 -38.92 30.25
N PHE A 275 -12.43 -39.50 30.95
CA PHE A 275 -11.13 -39.82 30.32
C PHE A 275 -11.26 -40.85 29.19
N LEU A 276 -12.17 -41.82 29.33
CA LEU A 276 -12.45 -42.82 28.30
C LEU A 276 -13.10 -42.21 27.05
N TYR A 277 -14.04 -41.26 27.18
CA TYR A 277 -14.51 -40.46 26.02
C TYR A 277 -13.37 -39.66 25.37
N CYS A 278 -12.50 -39.03 26.14
CA CYS A 278 -11.34 -38.30 25.60
C CYS A 278 -10.42 -39.20 24.76
N LEU A 279 -10.23 -40.46 25.17
CA LEU A 279 -9.42 -41.44 24.45
C LEU A 279 -10.12 -42.01 23.19
N ALA A 280 -11.45 -42.12 23.19
CA ALA A 280 -12.21 -42.41 21.96
C ALA A 280 -12.05 -41.32 20.89
N LEU A 281 -12.15 -40.06 21.32
CA LEU A 281 -12.03 -38.88 20.46
C LEU A 281 -10.57 -38.62 20.03
N ASN A 282 -9.58 -38.91 20.89
CA ASN A 282 -8.15 -38.80 20.56
C ASN A 282 -7.29 -39.92 21.16
N PRO A 283 -7.12 -41.05 20.45
CA PRO A 283 -6.31 -42.19 20.92
C PRO A 283 -4.80 -41.93 21.04
N GLU A 284 -4.28 -40.84 20.49
CA GLU A 284 -2.84 -40.50 20.51
C GLU A 284 -2.41 -39.86 21.85
N CYS A 285 -3.36 -39.47 22.70
CA CYS A 285 -3.09 -38.60 23.85
C CYS A 285 -2.48 -39.35 25.05
N ASN A 286 -1.15 -39.53 25.03
CA ASN A 286 -0.40 -40.31 26.03
C ASN A 286 -0.46 -39.76 27.47
N SER A 287 -0.77 -38.48 27.68
CA SER A 287 -1.07 -37.94 29.02
C SER A 287 -2.39 -38.48 29.57
N MET A 288 -3.46 -38.42 28.75
CA MET A 288 -4.78 -38.93 29.10
C MET A 288 -4.77 -40.44 29.37
N LYS A 289 -3.92 -41.20 28.64
CA LYS A 289 -3.70 -42.63 28.91
C LYS A 289 -3.15 -42.90 30.31
N LYS A 290 -2.17 -42.10 30.78
CA LYS A 290 -1.58 -42.26 32.12
C LYS A 290 -2.59 -41.94 33.22
N GLU A 291 -3.32 -40.85 33.10
CA GLU A 291 -4.30 -40.46 34.12
C GLU A 291 -5.51 -41.41 34.13
N ALA A 292 -5.97 -41.88 32.96
CA ALA A 292 -6.96 -42.95 32.87
C ALA A 292 -6.45 -44.25 33.52
N GLN A 293 -5.20 -44.66 33.29
CA GLN A 293 -4.62 -45.86 33.90
C GLN A 293 -4.51 -45.75 35.43
N LYS A 294 -4.12 -44.59 35.95
CA LYS A 294 -4.09 -44.31 37.38
C LYS A 294 -5.49 -44.43 38.01
N VAL A 295 -6.49 -43.78 37.42
CA VAL A 295 -7.88 -43.85 37.91
C VAL A 295 -8.49 -45.25 37.73
N MET A 296 -8.09 -46.02 36.70
CA MET A 296 -8.46 -47.44 36.60
C MET A 296 -7.91 -48.24 37.78
N CYS A 297 -6.65 -48.06 38.17
CA CYS A 297 -6.10 -48.70 39.36
C CYS A 297 -6.87 -48.28 40.62
N GLU A 298 -7.12 -46.99 40.82
CA GLU A 298 -7.87 -46.48 41.98
C GLU A 298 -9.29 -47.09 42.05
N VAL A 299 -10.01 -47.17 40.92
CA VAL A 299 -11.38 -47.73 40.87
C VAL A 299 -11.41 -49.26 41.03
N LEU A 300 -10.40 -49.98 40.53
CA LEU A 300 -10.35 -51.44 40.59
C LEU A 300 -9.81 -51.98 41.91
N PHE A 301 -8.89 -51.28 42.58
CA PHE A 301 -8.25 -51.72 43.83
C PHE A 301 -8.82 -51.08 45.11
N SER A 302 -9.65 -50.03 45.02
CA SER A 302 -10.45 -49.54 46.17
C SER A 302 -11.62 -50.47 46.53
N ALA A 303 -12.04 -51.34 45.61
CA ALA A 303 -13.06 -52.36 45.88
C ALA A 303 -12.54 -53.58 46.69
N THR A 304 -11.26 -53.57 47.11
CA THR A 304 -10.60 -54.69 47.80
C THR A 304 -10.02 -54.29 49.16
N GLU A 305 -10.81 -53.60 49.99
CA GLU A 305 -10.56 -53.53 51.44
C GLU A 305 -10.73 -54.92 52.08
N ASN A 306 -9.68 -55.75 51.98
CA ASN A 306 -9.27 -56.77 52.97
C ASN A 306 -7.99 -57.56 52.57
N VAL A 307 -7.33 -57.26 51.43
CA VAL A 307 -6.03 -57.88 51.05
C VAL A 307 -5.18 -56.79 50.35
N HIS A 308 -4.14 -56.18 50.92
CA HIS A 308 -2.99 -56.78 51.62
C HIS A 308 -2.09 -55.69 52.24
N GLU A 309 -1.63 -55.83 53.49
CA GLU A 309 -0.58 -54.94 54.05
C GLU A 309 0.81 -55.17 53.41
N ASN A 310 1.00 -56.25 52.64
CA ASN A 310 2.31 -56.70 52.17
C ASN A 310 2.68 -56.33 50.71
N LEU A 311 1.93 -55.43 50.04
CA LEU A 311 2.26 -55.01 48.65
C LEU A 311 2.92 -53.62 48.52
N THR A 312 3.13 -52.89 49.63
CA THR A 312 3.81 -51.59 49.65
C THR A 312 5.35 -51.69 49.61
N SER A 313 5.94 -52.86 49.87
CA SER A 313 7.39 -53.05 49.99
C SER A 313 8.16 -53.24 48.67
N SER A 314 7.52 -53.72 47.60
CA SER A 314 8.22 -54.18 46.38
C SER A 314 8.28 -53.17 45.22
N ILE A 315 7.61 -52.01 45.30
CA ILE A 315 7.60 -51.00 44.22
C ILE A 315 8.50 -49.80 44.52
N GLN A 316 8.74 -49.46 45.79
CA GLN A 316 9.61 -48.31 46.15
C GLN A 316 11.11 -48.56 45.92
N SER A 317 11.54 -49.80 45.66
CA SER A 317 12.96 -50.21 45.62
C SER A 317 13.65 -50.11 44.25
N ARG A 318 12.97 -49.67 43.17
CA ARG A 318 13.56 -49.63 41.80
C ARG A 318 13.51 -48.28 41.06
N LEU A 319 13.11 -47.19 41.71
CA LEU A 319 13.13 -45.84 41.11
C LEU A 319 13.80 -44.74 41.97
N LYS A 320 14.60 -45.12 42.97
CA LYS A 320 15.57 -44.23 43.64
C LYS A 320 16.99 -44.77 43.46
N ALA A 321 17.53 -44.63 42.25
CA ALA A 321 18.89 -45.06 41.91
C ALA A 321 19.62 -44.11 40.94
N GLN A 322 19.28 -42.81 40.94
CA GLN A 322 20.14 -41.73 40.44
C GLN A 322 19.62 -40.38 40.98
N GLY A 323 20.42 -39.71 41.81
CA GLY A 323 20.05 -38.44 42.40
C GLY A 323 21.26 -37.66 42.92
N HIS A 324 21.28 -36.37 42.59
CA HIS A 324 22.02 -35.28 43.23
C HIS A 324 23.57 -35.27 43.21
N SER A 325 24.10 -34.32 42.43
CA SER A 325 25.09 -33.33 42.90
C SER A 325 24.67 -31.98 42.31
N HIS A 326 23.80 -31.21 42.96
CA HIS A 326 24.08 -30.23 44.02
C HIS A 326 24.61 -28.88 43.49
N MET A 327 24.38 -27.82 44.25
CA MET A 327 24.36 -26.43 43.77
C MET A 327 25.70 -25.70 43.85
N ASN A 328 25.82 -24.60 43.11
CA ASN A 328 26.18 -23.34 43.76
C ASN A 328 25.60 -22.12 43.02
N ALA A 329 25.63 -20.96 43.67
CA ALA A 329 25.29 -19.64 43.11
C ALA A 329 26.46 -18.67 43.36
N GLN A 330 26.54 -17.57 42.61
CA GLN A 330 26.68 -16.17 43.09
C GLN A 330 26.70 -15.22 41.86
N ALA A 331 26.82 -13.90 42.07
CA ALA A 331 26.70 -12.85 41.06
C ALA A 331 27.85 -11.82 41.16
N LEU A 332 27.66 -10.64 40.54
CA LEU A 332 28.54 -9.44 40.55
C LEU A 332 29.73 -9.48 39.56
N LEU A 333 30.20 -8.38 38.96
CA LEU A 333 29.64 -7.05 38.63
C LEU A 333 30.59 -6.32 37.61
N GLU A 334 30.31 -5.05 37.29
CA GLU A 334 31.22 -4.02 36.70
C GLU A 334 31.45 -4.14 35.16
N GLU A 335 31.13 -3.15 34.30
CA GLU A 335 31.59 -1.74 34.14
C GLU A 335 32.93 -1.65 33.37
N GLY A 336 33.16 -0.71 32.44
CA GLY A 336 32.25 0.34 31.93
C GLY A 336 32.94 1.34 30.96
N ASP A 337 32.37 2.55 30.91
CA ASP A 337 32.91 3.81 30.37
C ASP A 337 33.01 4.03 28.83
N ALA A 338 33.29 5.29 28.43
CA ALA A 338 32.65 5.95 27.30
C ALA A 338 33.48 7.08 26.62
N GLY A 339 32.80 7.86 25.75
CA GLY A 339 33.22 9.14 25.17
C GLY A 339 33.24 9.14 23.64
N SER A 340 33.22 10.28 22.93
CA SER A 340 32.76 11.67 23.19
C SER A 340 33.05 12.51 21.91
N SER A 341 32.77 13.81 21.90
CA SER A 341 32.94 14.75 20.75
C SER A 341 31.96 14.48 19.58
N GLU A 342 31.08 15.39 19.16
CA GLU A 342 31.27 16.79 18.71
C GLU A 342 32.14 16.94 17.45
N ASN A 343 31.51 17.27 16.31
CA ASN A 343 31.58 18.67 15.86
C ASN A 343 30.51 19.03 14.82
N SER A 344 30.39 20.33 14.54
CA SER A 344 29.57 20.90 13.48
C SER A 344 30.29 20.88 12.11
N SER A 345 29.50 20.92 11.04
CA SER A 345 29.75 21.90 9.98
C SER A 345 28.47 22.14 9.18
N GLU A 346 28.12 23.42 8.99
CA GLU A 346 27.21 23.79 7.91
C GLU A 346 27.93 23.55 6.57
N LYS A 347 27.22 23.00 5.58
CA LYS A 347 27.55 23.22 4.18
C LYS A 347 26.26 23.29 3.37
N SER A 348 26.05 24.46 2.77
CA SER A 348 25.02 24.65 1.76
C SER A 348 25.43 23.89 0.50
N ASP A 349 24.66 22.87 0.12
CA ASP A 349 24.80 22.20 -1.17
C ASP A 349 24.30 23.11 -2.28
N MET A 350 25.15 24.07 -2.65
CA MET A 350 25.03 24.90 -3.85
C MET A 350 25.26 24.06 -5.12
N LEU A 351 24.35 23.13 -5.40
CA LEU A 351 24.25 22.42 -6.69
C LEU A 351 23.68 23.37 -7.75
N GLY A 352 24.46 24.41 -8.07
CA GLY A 352 24.12 25.42 -9.06
C GLY A 352 24.19 24.89 -10.49
N ASN A 353 23.01 24.77 -11.12
CA ASN A 353 22.76 24.67 -12.57
C ASN A 353 23.95 24.14 -13.41
N THR A 354 24.09 22.81 -13.42
CA THR A 354 25.16 22.06 -14.09
C THR A 354 25.28 22.31 -15.59
N ASN A 355 24.16 22.63 -16.26
CA ASN A 355 24.05 22.53 -17.71
C ASN A 355 24.82 23.65 -18.42
N SER A 356 24.92 24.82 -17.78
CA SER A 356 25.74 25.94 -18.27
C SER A 356 27.18 25.88 -17.74
N SER A 357 27.38 25.52 -16.47
CA SER A 357 28.70 25.53 -15.83
C SER A 357 29.66 24.49 -16.41
N VAL A 358 29.17 23.30 -16.78
CA VAL A 358 30.00 22.25 -17.40
C VAL A 358 30.55 22.70 -18.77
N LEU A 359 29.72 23.26 -19.65
CA LEU A 359 30.19 23.80 -20.94
C LEU A 359 31.09 25.03 -20.77
N TYR A 360 30.79 25.91 -19.82
CA TYR A 360 31.63 27.08 -19.50
C TYR A 360 33.05 26.68 -19.10
N PHE A 361 33.21 25.60 -18.31
CA PHE A 361 34.51 25.01 -17.98
C PHE A 361 35.16 24.28 -19.17
N ILE A 362 34.41 23.47 -19.93
CA ILE A 362 34.96 22.69 -21.06
C ILE A 362 35.48 23.58 -22.19
N LEU A 363 34.77 24.67 -22.52
CA LEU A 363 35.16 25.64 -23.54
C LEU A 363 36.09 26.74 -23.00
N GLY A 364 36.27 26.82 -21.68
CA GLY A 364 37.15 27.78 -20.99
C GLY A 364 36.78 29.26 -21.20
N LEU A 365 35.53 29.56 -21.60
CA LEU A 365 35.12 30.90 -22.01
C LEU A 365 34.66 31.74 -20.82
N HIS A 366 35.59 32.40 -20.14
CA HIS A 366 35.24 33.55 -19.29
C HIS A 366 34.56 34.64 -20.14
N PHE A 367 33.41 35.13 -19.70
CA PHE A 367 32.52 36.00 -20.52
C PHE A 367 32.16 37.37 -19.90
N GLU A 368 32.62 37.69 -18.69
CA GLU A 368 32.29 38.95 -17.95
C GLU A 368 32.50 40.25 -18.75
N GLU A 369 33.52 40.31 -19.62
CA GLU A 369 33.91 41.57 -20.29
C GLU A 369 33.08 41.91 -21.54
N ASP A 370 32.33 40.95 -22.11
CA ASP A 370 31.77 41.05 -23.47
C ASP A 370 30.26 41.34 -23.55
N LYS A 371 29.63 41.69 -22.43
CA LYS A 371 28.19 42.03 -22.33
C LYS A 371 27.70 42.95 -23.46
N LYS A 372 28.47 44.00 -23.79
CA LYS A 372 28.17 44.96 -24.87
C LYS A 372 28.15 44.34 -26.27
N ALA A 373 28.95 43.31 -26.52
CA ALA A 373 28.98 42.64 -27.81
C ALA A 373 27.69 41.83 -28.02
N LEU A 374 27.21 41.14 -26.97
CA LEU A 374 25.98 40.34 -27.02
C LEU A 374 24.72 41.22 -27.04
N GLU A 375 24.71 42.33 -26.29
CA GLU A 375 23.62 43.32 -26.29
C GLU A 375 23.42 43.98 -27.68
N SER A 376 24.43 44.01 -28.55
CA SER A 376 24.31 44.55 -29.91
C SER A 376 23.69 43.59 -30.95
N ILE A 377 23.35 42.36 -30.57
CA ILE A 377 22.86 41.32 -31.47
C ILE A 377 21.32 41.18 -31.44
N LEU A 378 20.65 41.71 -30.41
CA LEU A 378 19.20 41.63 -30.22
C LEU A 378 18.48 42.89 -30.73
N PRO A 379 17.31 42.77 -31.39
CA PRO A 379 16.49 43.93 -31.75
C PRO A 379 15.95 44.69 -30.53
N THR A 380 15.95 46.03 -30.59
CA THR A 380 15.43 46.88 -29.51
C THR A 380 13.89 46.83 -29.48
N ALA A 381 13.32 46.31 -28.38
CA ALA A 381 11.87 46.27 -28.21
C ALA A 381 11.25 47.70 -28.08
N PRO A 382 10.05 47.95 -28.64
CA PRO A 382 9.42 49.27 -28.59
C PRO A 382 8.87 49.59 -27.20
N SER A 383 9.32 50.71 -26.62
CA SER A 383 8.93 51.15 -25.27
C SER A 383 7.56 51.84 -25.25
N ALA A 384 6.49 51.10 -24.95
CA ALA A 384 5.16 51.65 -24.72
C ALA A 384 4.92 52.02 -23.25
N GLY A 385 5.26 53.25 -22.85
CA GLY A 385 5.06 53.74 -21.49
C GLY A 385 3.68 54.37 -21.27
N LEU A 386 2.94 53.92 -20.24
CA LEU A 386 1.74 54.59 -19.74
C LEU A 386 1.81 54.80 -18.23
N LYS A 387 1.73 56.07 -17.81
CA LYS A 387 1.64 56.49 -16.39
C LYS A 387 0.19 56.47 -15.90
N ARG A 388 0.01 56.12 -14.61
CA ARG A 388 -0.99 56.60 -13.65
C ARG A 388 -0.58 56.02 -12.28
N GLN A 389 0.05 56.78 -11.39
CA GLN A 389 -0.55 57.73 -10.43
C GLN A 389 -1.47 57.04 -9.41
N PHE A 390 -0.94 56.91 -8.18
CA PHE A 390 -1.69 56.76 -6.93
C PHE A 390 -2.32 58.11 -6.52
N PRO A 391 -3.30 58.08 -5.60
CA PRO A 391 -3.12 58.84 -4.36
C PRO A 391 -3.62 58.11 -3.09
N ASP A 392 -3.27 58.69 -1.95
CA ASP A 392 -3.32 58.15 -0.58
C ASP A 392 -3.77 59.31 0.37
N ASP A 393 -4.12 59.16 1.66
CA ASP A 393 -4.10 57.98 2.56
C ASP A 393 -5.54 57.42 2.81
N VAL A 394 -6.23 57.35 3.98
CA VAL A 394 -6.08 57.85 5.37
C VAL A 394 -6.65 56.80 6.38
N GLU A 395 -6.29 56.95 7.66
CA GLU A 395 -6.66 56.26 8.92
C GLU A 395 -8.19 56.29 9.26
N ASP A 396 -8.78 55.58 10.24
CA ASP A 396 -8.29 54.64 11.28
C ASP A 396 -9.42 53.66 11.78
N ALA A 397 -9.13 52.88 12.83
CA ALA A 397 -9.93 51.90 13.60
C ALA A 397 -11.20 52.47 14.32
N PRO A 398 -12.08 51.68 15.03
CA PRO A 398 -11.85 50.33 15.59
C PRO A 398 -13.00 49.28 15.57
N ASP A 399 -12.70 48.15 16.23
CA ASP A 399 -13.48 46.93 16.51
C ASP A 399 -14.80 47.12 17.28
N LEU A 400 -15.73 46.13 17.22
CA LEU A 400 -16.56 45.64 18.36
C LEU A 400 -17.54 44.50 18.01
N ASN A 401 -17.63 43.52 18.93
CA ASN A 401 -18.77 42.65 19.28
C ASN A 401 -19.25 41.49 18.36
N ALA A 402 -19.09 40.27 18.90
CA ALA A 402 -20.13 39.23 18.91
C ALA A 402 -20.60 39.00 20.36
N PRO A 403 -21.89 38.73 20.65
CA PRO A 403 -22.21 37.48 21.38
C PRO A 403 -23.64 36.89 21.18
N GLY A 404 -23.85 35.64 21.65
CA GLY A 404 -25.18 35.00 21.88
C GLY A 404 -25.58 34.00 20.78
N LYS A 405 -25.88 32.69 20.96
CA LYS A 405 -26.33 31.76 22.04
C LYS A 405 -27.86 31.66 22.33
N ILE A 406 -28.38 30.44 22.10
CA ILE A 406 -29.49 29.75 22.83
C ILE A 406 -30.93 30.24 22.46
N PRO A 407 -32.00 29.40 22.46
CA PRO A 407 -32.17 28.03 23.00
C PRO A 407 -32.60 26.92 22.02
N LYS A 408 -32.71 25.69 22.56
CA LYS A 408 -33.35 24.50 21.94
C LYS A 408 -34.89 24.59 22.01
N LYS A 409 -35.58 23.69 21.31
CA LYS A 409 -36.93 23.21 21.70
C LYS A 409 -37.03 21.70 21.49
N ASP A 410 -37.71 21.02 22.40
CA ASP A 410 -37.71 19.56 22.53
C ASP A 410 -38.78 18.87 21.66
N LEU A 411 -38.44 17.67 21.16
CA LEU A 411 -39.40 16.58 20.95
C LEU A 411 -38.72 15.26 21.32
N SER A 412 -39.44 14.43 22.08
CA SER A 412 -39.05 13.05 22.41
C SER A 412 -40.12 12.07 21.91
N PRO A 413 -39.74 10.83 21.57
CA PRO A 413 -40.65 9.70 21.62
C PRO A 413 -40.36 8.83 22.85
N GLN A 414 -41.42 8.37 23.54
CA GLN A 414 -41.30 7.41 24.65
C GLN A 414 -41.12 5.97 24.15
N ARG A 415 -40.62 5.09 25.04
CA ARG A 415 -40.63 3.64 24.85
C ARG A 415 -41.87 3.02 25.51
N SER A 416 -42.47 2.04 24.84
CA SER A 416 -43.17 0.91 25.46
C SER A 416 -42.92 -0.36 24.62
N PRO A 417 -43.05 -1.59 25.18
CA PRO A 417 -42.27 -2.73 24.69
C PRO A 417 -43.07 -3.85 23.98
N ASN A 418 -42.34 -4.90 23.61
CA ASN A 418 -42.77 -6.24 23.19
C ASN A 418 -43.31 -6.42 21.75
N SER A 419 -42.43 -6.88 20.87
CA SER A 419 -42.57 -8.22 20.27
C SER A 419 -41.18 -8.76 19.91
N GLU A 420 -40.97 -10.06 20.09
CA GLU A 420 -39.72 -10.72 19.75
C GLU A 420 -39.75 -11.19 18.29
N THR A 421 -38.85 -10.63 17.48
CA THR A 421 -38.49 -11.21 16.18
C THR A 421 -37.04 -10.88 15.90
N GLU A 422 -36.15 -11.87 16.03
CA GLU A 422 -34.78 -11.76 15.53
C GLU A 422 -34.78 -11.78 13.97
N GLU A 423 -33.62 -11.49 13.37
CA GLU A 423 -33.42 -11.34 11.91
C GLU A 423 -34.27 -10.19 11.30
N ASN A 424 -33.79 -8.94 11.24
CA ASN A 424 -32.85 -8.54 10.18
C ASN A 424 -32.36 -7.08 10.40
N GLN A 425 -31.36 -6.87 11.27
CA GLN A 425 -30.77 -5.54 11.49
C GLN A 425 -29.80 -5.19 10.35
N GLY A 426 -30.15 -4.19 9.54
CA GLY A 426 -29.25 -3.60 8.54
C GLY A 426 -28.11 -2.81 9.17
N LEU A 427 -26.93 -2.79 8.54
CA LEU A 427 -25.84 -1.91 8.96
C LEU A 427 -26.24 -0.45 8.72
N SER A 428 -26.35 0.33 9.81
CA SER A 428 -26.40 1.79 9.74
C SER A 428 -24.96 2.31 9.72
N LEU A 429 -24.49 2.66 8.52
CA LEU A 429 -23.18 3.28 8.28
C LEU A 429 -23.40 4.72 7.80
N ASP A 430 -22.48 5.61 8.12
CA ASP A 430 -22.50 7.00 7.67
C ASP A 430 -21.15 7.45 7.08
N VAL A 431 -21.13 8.63 6.49
CA VAL A 431 -19.92 9.20 5.84
C VAL A 431 -18.77 9.38 6.85
N THR A 432 -19.05 9.61 8.13
CA THR A 432 -18.03 9.85 9.15
C THR A 432 -17.29 8.56 9.56
N ASP A 433 -17.95 7.40 9.45
CA ASP A 433 -17.30 6.08 9.58
C ASP A 433 -16.14 5.88 8.59
N PHE A 434 -16.22 6.55 7.43
CA PHE A 434 -15.25 6.43 6.33
C PHE A 434 -14.64 7.78 5.95
N GLU A 435 -14.49 8.70 6.90
CA GLU A 435 -13.84 9.98 6.65
C GLU A 435 -12.30 9.86 6.60
N CYS A 436 -11.68 10.49 5.60
CA CYS A 436 -10.23 10.56 5.49
C CYS A 436 -9.69 11.76 6.29
N ALA A 437 -9.05 11.50 7.43
CA ALA A 437 -8.44 12.48 8.34
C ALA A 437 -7.27 13.33 7.76
N LEU A 438 -7.09 13.35 6.42
CA LEU A 438 -6.18 14.23 5.69
C LEU A 438 -6.90 15.21 4.75
N CYS A 439 -8.17 14.96 4.43
CA CYS A 439 -8.96 15.82 3.54
C CYS A 439 -10.39 16.07 4.01
N MET A 440 -10.81 15.50 5.16
CA MET A 440 -12.13 15.68 5.78
C MET A 440 -13.29 15.44 4.79
N ARG A 441 -13.13 14.38 3.98
CA ARG A 441 -14.08 13.90 2.96
C ARG A 441 -14.12 12.37 3.01
N LEU A 442 -15.16 11.78 2.43
CA LEU A 442 -15.27 10.34 2.21
C LEU A 442 -13.98 9.75 1.59
N LEU A 443 -13.54 8.62 2.14
CA LEU A 443 -12.41 7.82 1.67
C LEU A 443 -12.61 7.41 0.20
N PHE A 444 -11.66 7.79 -0.65
CA PHE A 444 -11.58 7.41 -2.05
C PHE A 444 -10.29 6.62 -2.26
N GLU A 445 -10.38 5.42 -2.86
CA GLU A 445 -9.29 4.43 -2.91
C GLU A 445 -8.65 4.19 -1.50
N PRO A 446 -9.41 3.67 -0.52
CA PRO A 446 -8.96 3.59 0.87
C PRO A 446 -7.77 2.65 1.07
N VAL A 447 -6.60 3.16 1.46
CA VAL A 447 -5.38 2.37 1.72
C VAL A 447 -5.02 2.33 3.21
N THR A 448 -4.84 1.14 3.76
CA THR A 448 -4.46 0.95 5.18
C THR A 448 -2.96 0.64 5.33
N THR A 449 -2.29 1.51 6.06
CA THR A 449 -0.87 1.41 6.42
C THR A 449 -0.59 0.24 7.39
N PRO A 450 0.64 -0.34 7.42
CA PRO A 450 1.04 -1.35 8.41
C PRO A 450 0.78 -0.95 9.87
N CYS A 451 0.81 0.35 10.15
CA CYS A 451 0.61 0.93 11.48
C CYS A 451 -0.88 1.04 11.91
N GLY A 452 -1.82 0.68 11.03
CA GLY A 452 -3.26 0.56 11.31
C GLY A 452 -4.15 1.69 10.78
N HIS A 453 -3.58 2.80 10.33
CA HIS A 453 -4.35 3.95 9.84
C HIS A 453 -4.70 3.84 8.35
N THR A 454 -5.89 4.32 7.99
CA THR A 454 -6.47 4.27 6.64
C THR A 454 -6.66 5.68 6.09
N PHE A 455 -6.34 5.89 4.82
CA PHE A 455 -6.39 7.18 4.13
C PHE A 455 -6.85 6.98 2.68
N CYS A 456 -7.24 8.05 1.98
CA CYS A 456 -7.31 8.01 0.51
C CYS A 456 -5.91 7.76 -0.06
N LEU A 457 -5.78 6.95 -1.12
CA LEU A 457 -4.49 6.69 -1.80
C LEU A 457 -3.73 7.99 -2.07
N LYS A 458 -4.36 8.92 -2.79
CA LYS A 458 -3.75 10.21 -3.18
C LYS A 458 -3.42 11.14 -2.01
N CYS A 459 -4.10 11.00 -0.86
CA CYS A 459 -3.75 11.75 0.34
C CYS A 459 -2.53 11.16 1.05
N LEU A 460 -2.44 9.83 1.17
CA LEU A 460 -1.25 9.18 1.75
C LEU A 460 0.00 9.44 0.89
N GLU A 461 -0.11 9.31 -0.44
CA GLU A 461 1.00 9.60 -1.36
C GLU A 461 1.49 11.05 -1.22
N ARG A 462 0.58 12.03 -1.10
CA ARG A 462 0.94 13.44 -0.86
C ARG A 462 1.74 13.63 0.43
N CYS A 463 1.34 13.00 1.54
CA CYS A 463 2.11 13.08 2.78
C CYS A 463 3.49 12.39 2.68
N LEU A 464 3.55 11.25 1.99
CA LEU A 464 4.79 10.49 1.77
C LEU A 464 5.77 11.18 0.81
N ASP A 465 5.33 12.18 0.04
CA ASP A 465 6.22 13.06 -0.72
C ASP A 465 7.03 14.01 0.17
N HIS A 466 6.55 14.33 1.38
CA HIS A 466 7.28 15.16 2.36
C HIS A 466 8.04 14.36 3.42
N ALA A 467 7.47 13.26 3.94
CA ALA A 467 8.09 12.51 5.03
C ALA A 467 7.72 11.01 5.02
N PRO A 468 8.66 10.09 5.32
CA PRO A 468 8.42 8.65 5.30
C PRO A 468 7.68 8.12 6.54
N HIS A 469 6.66 8.85 7.02
CA HIS A 469 5.99 8.61 8.29
C HIS A 469 4.46 8.65 8.15
N CYS A 470 3.75 7.88 8.99
CA CYS A 470 2.30 7.93 9.04
C CYS A 470 1.81 9.27 9.63
N PRO A 471 0.95 10.04 8.93
CA PRO A 471 0.51 11.36 9.41
C PRO A 471 -0.09 11.39 10.82
N LEU A 472 -0.86 10.35 11.18
CA LEU A 472 -1.58 10.31 12.47
C LEU A 472 -0.75 9.82 13.67
N CYS A 473 0.31 9.05 13.47
CA CYS A 473 1.04 8.40 14.59
C CYS A 473 2.56 8.37 14.44
N LYS A 474 3.11 8.94 13.37
CA LYS A 474 4.55 9.09 13.10
C LYS A 474 5.36 7.79 12.97
N ASP A 475 4.70 6.62 12.94
CA ASP A 475 5.29 5.33 12.53
C ASP A 475 6.02 5.45 11.19
N LYS A 476 7.22 4.86 11.07
CA LYS A 476 7.99 4.83 9.81
C LYS A 476 7.31 3.94 8.76
N LEU A 477 7.15 4.45 7.54
CA LEU A 477 6.49 3.78 6.41
C LEU A 477 7.46 3.50 5.24
N SER A 478 8.77 3.47 5.48
CA SER A 478 9.82 3.33 4.46
C SER A 478 9.64 2.11 3.52
N GLU A 479 9.13 0.98 4.02
CA GLU A 479 8.84 -0.21 3.18
C GLU A 479 7.69 0.02 2.17
N LEU A 480 6.68 0.84 2.52
CA LEU A 480 5.64 1.25 1.56
C LEU A 480 6.21 2.19 0.51
N LEU A 481 7.05 3.14 0.91
CA LEU A 481 7.68 4.09 -0.01
C LEU A 481 8.61 3.39 -1.02
N ALA A 482 9.49 2.51 -0.54
CA ALA A 482 10.44 1.79 -1.38
C ALA A 482 9.78 0.79 -2.35
N SER A 483 8.57 0.33 -2.06
CA SER A 483 7.82 -0.60 -2.93
C SER A 483 6.72 0.07 -3.76
N ARG A 484 6.27 1.27 -3.38
CA ARG A 484 5.07 1.98 -3.87
C ARG A 484 3.81 1.10 -4.01
N ASN A 485 3.75 -0.03 -3.31
CA ASN A 485 2.74 -1.08 -3.52
C ASN A 485 1.50 -0.85 -2.63
N PHE A 486 0.80 0.25 -2.89
CA PHE A 486 -0.42 0.65 -2.19
C PHE A 486 -1.62 -0.12 -2.73
N ASN A 487 -2.03 -1.19 -2.05
CA ASN A 487 -3.26 -1.93 -2.40
C ASN A 487 -4.46 -1.36 -1.63
N ILE A 488 -5.57 -1.19 -2.33
CA ILE A 488 -6.83 -0.72 -1.75
C ILE A 488 -7.33 -1.73 -0.72
N THR A 489 -7.83 -1.22 0.40
CA THR A 489 -8.43 -1.98 1.50
C THR A 489 -9.81 -2.45 1.07
N VAL A 490 -9.84 -3.55 0.32
CA VAL A 490 -11.02 -4.16 -0.34
C VAL A 490 -12.28 -4.12 0.54
N LEU A 491 -12.15 -4.43 1.84
CA LEU A 491 -13.30 -4.42 2.75
C LEU A 491 -13.84 -3.00 3.05
N ALA A 492 -12.99 -1.98 3.13
CA ALA A 492 -13.46 -0.60 3.30
C ALA A 492 -14.11 -0.09 2.01
N GLU A 493 -13.49 -0.33 0.86
CA GLU A 493 -14.02 0.03 -0.46
C GLU A 493 -15.39 -0.61 -0.75
N GLU A 494 -15.53 -1.91 -0.51
CA GLU A 494 -16.79 -2.63 -0.71
C GLU A 494 -17.90 -2.18 0.26
N LEU A 495 -17.55 -1.73 1.47
CA LEU A 495 -18.53 -1.16 2.41
C LEU A 495 -18.99 0.23 1.95
N ILE A 496 -18.07 1.10 1.54
CA ILE A 496 -18.40 2.42 0.97
C ILE A 496 -19.28 2.23 -0.28
N PHE A 497 -18.88 1.37 -1.21
CA PHE A 497 -19.64 1.09 -2.45
C PHE A 497 -21.05 0.54 -2.21
N ARG A 498 -21.28 -0.22 -1.12
CA ARG A 498 -22.60 -0.81 -0.82
C ARG A 498 -23.53 0.06 0.02
N TYR A 499 -22.97 0.88 0.90
CA TYR A 499 -23.75 1.64 1.89
C TYR A 499 -23.72 3.15 1.67
N LEU A 500 -22.74 3.68 0.93
CA LEU A 500 -22.58 5.11 0.58
C LEU A 500 -22.37 5.31 -0.94
N PRO A 501 -23.23 4.74 -1.82
CA PRO A 501 -22.98 4.72 -3.26
C PRO A 501 -23.12 6.09 -3.93
N ASP A 502 -24.01 6.95 -3.42
CA ASP A 502 -24.30 8.25 -3.99
C ASP A 502 -23.19 9.24 -3.57
N GLU A 503 -22.76 9.19 -2.31
CA GLU A 503 -21.64 9.96 -1.77
C GLU A 503 -20.30 9.52 -2.38
N LEU A 504 -20.12 8.23 -2.70
CA LEU A 504 -18.97 7.73 -3.47
C LEU A 504 -18.99 8.27 -4.91
N SER A 505 -20.18 8.38 -5.52
CA SER A 505 -20.34 8.92 -6.87
C SER A 505 -20.05 10.43 -6.92
N ASP A 506 -20.52 11.19 -5.94
CA ASP A 506 -20.14 12.60 -5.75
C ASP A 506 -18.64 12.75 -5.46
N ARG A 507 -18.08 11.93 -4.56
CA ARG A 507 -16.66 11.94 -4.24
C ARG A 507 -15.79 11.63 -5.45
N LYS A 508 -16.23 10.73 -6.33
CA LYS A 508 -15.58 10.45 -7.61
C LYS A 508 -15.69 11.61 -8.58
N ARG A 509 -16.88 12.19 -8.78
CA ARG A 509 -17.07 13.35 -9.67
C ARG A 509 -16.10 14.49 -9.32
N ILE A 510 -16.01 14.83 -8.02
CA ILE A 510 -15.08 15.86 -7.53
C ILE A 510 -13.61 15.49 -7.82
N TYR A 511 -13.24 14.21 -7.77
CA TYR A 511 -11.89 13.76 -8.14
C TYR A 511 -11.64 13.87 -9.65
N ASP A 512 -12.58 13.43 -10.48
CA ASP A 512 -12.47 13.50 -11.94
C ASP A 512 -12.43 14.97 -12.42
N GLU A 513 -13.17 15.87 -11.75
CA GLU A 513 -13.11 17.33 -11.93
C GLU A 513 -11.75 17.91 -11.50
N GLU A 514 -11.25 17.60 -10.29
CA GLU A 514 -9.91 18.00 -9.80
C GLU A 514 -8.77 17.51 -10.72
N MET A 515 -8.90 16.33 -11.34
CA MET A 515 -7.92 15.80 -12.30
C MET A 515 -8.05 16.47 -13.67
N SER A 516 -9.26 16.79 -14.12
CA SER A 516 -9.51 17.51 -15.37
C SER A 516 -8.87 18.91 -15.35
N GLU A 517 -9.04 19.66 -14.26
CA GLU A 517 -8.35 20.94 -14.06
C GLU A 517 -6.82 20.80 -14.18
N LEU A 518 -6.24 19.83 -13.48
CA LEU A 518 -4.79 19.57 -13.45
C LEU A 518 -4.26 18.97 -14.77
N SER A 519 -5.13 18.63 -15.72
CA SER A 519 -4.74 18.16 -17.05
C SER A 519 -4.59 19.30 -18.07
N ASN A 520 -4.92 20.54 -17.69
CA ASN A 520 -4.88 21.68 -18.59
C ASN A 520 -3.43 22.06 -18.97
N LEU A 521 -3.20 22.25 -20.28
CA LEU A 521 -1.89 22.57 -20.86
C LEU A 521 -1.76 24.03 -21.38
N THR A 522 -2.75 24.88 -21.11
CA THR A 522 -2.66 26.34 -21.31
C THR A 522 -2.95 27.15 -20.04
N ARG A 523 -3.59 26.55 -19.02
CA ARG A 523 -3.94 27.20 -17.75
C ARG A 523 -3.44 26.45 -16.54
N ASP A 524 -2.95 27.19 -15.54
CA ASP A 524 -2.29 26.65 -14.32
C ASP A 524 -1.26 25.54 -14.61
N VAL A 525 -0.57 25.64 -15.75
CA VAL A 525 0.44 24.68 -16.20
C VAL A 525 1.54 24.57 -15.15
N PRO A 526 1.91 23.36 -14.70
CA PRO A 526 2.97 23.17 -13.71
C PRO A 526 4.32 23.63 -14.26
N ILE A 527 5.02 24.52 -13.54
CA ILE A 527 6.32 25.08 -13.94
C ILE A 527 7.44 24.60 -13.02
N PHE A 528 8.42 23.89 -13.59
CA PHE A 528 9.74 23.69 -12.99
C PHE A 528 10.58 24.96 -13.18
N VAL A 529 11.28 25.41 -12.14
CA VAL A 529 12.18 26.58 -12.22
C VAL A 529 13.60 26.12 -11.98
N CYS A 530 14.44 26.09 -13.03
CA CYS A 530 15.82 25.63 -12.93
C CYS A 530 16.75 26.14 -14.04
N ALA A 531 16.54 25.70 -15.28
CA ALA A 531 17.46 25.90 -16.40
C ALA A 531 16.71 26.21 -17.71
N MET A 532 17.45 26.62 -18.75
CA MET A 532 16.89 26.68 -20.09
C MET A 532 16.63 25.26 -20.61
N ALA A 533 15.49 25.10 -21.28
CA ALA A 533 15.22 23.97 -22.17
C ALA A 533 14.81 24.51 -23.53
N PHE A 534 15.02 23.69 -24.56
CA PHE A 534 14.71 24.01 -25.95
C PHE A 534 13.94 22.85 -26.58
N PRO A 535 13.07 23.10 -27.58
CA PRO A 535 12.38 22.05 -28.32
C PRO A 535 13.35 20.99 -28.86
N THR A 536 12.92 19.73 -28.86
CA THR A 536 13.68 18.53 -29.29
C THR A 536 14.93 18.17 -28.47
N VAL A 537 15.38 19.02 -27.55
CA VAL A 537 16.58 18.76 -26.74
C VAL A 537 16.23 17.92 -25.50
N PRO A 538 16.96 16.81 -25.21
CA PRO A 538 16.80 16.05 -23.97
C PRO A 538 17.10 16.88 -22.72
N CYS A 539 16.35 16.63 -21.64
CA CYS A 539 16.52 17.30 -20.37
C CYS A 539 16.27 16.30 -19.21
N PRO A 540 17.30 15.54 -18.80
CA PRO A 540 17.22 14.68 -17.62
C PRO A 540 17.27 15.53 -16.34
N LEU A 541 16.32 15.31 -15.42
CA LEU A 541 16.20 16.07 -14.18
C LEU A 541 16.28 15.15 -12.95
N HIS A 542 17.05 15.56 -11.94
CA HIS A 542 17.03 14.93 -10.62
C HIS A 542 16.08 15.69 -9.68
N VAL A 543 14.95 15.06 -9.34
CA VAL A 543 13.83 15.67 -8.62
C VAL A 543 13.75 15.10 -7.21
N PHE A 544 14.34 15.81 -6.25
CA PHE A 544 14.35 15.45 -4.83
C PHE A 544 13.39 16.28 -3.97
N GLU A 545 13.11 17.53 -4.36
CA GLU A 545 12.22 18.42 -3.60
C GLU A 545 10.76 17.90 -3.54
N PRO A 546 10.12 17.82 -2.36
CA PRO A 546 8.73 17.34 -2.20
C PRO A 546 7.70 18.00 -3.12
N ARG A 547 7.79 19.32 -3.33
CA ARG A 547 6.88 20.07 -4.22
C ARG A 547 6.97 19.61 -5.69
N TYR A 548 8.18 19.34 -6.17
CA TYR A 548 8.39 18.89 -7.56
C TYR A 548 8.17 17.39 -7.71
N ARG A 549 8.39 16.58 -6.67
CA ARG A 549 7.94 15.18 -6.61
C ARG A 549 6.41 15.08 -6.79
N LEU A 550 5.66 15.91 -6.07
CA LEU A 550 4.20 16.04 -6.24
C LEU A 550 3.84 16.52 -7.65
N MET A 551 4.53 17.54 -8.19
CA MET A 551 4.30 18.08 -9.53
C MET A 551 4.47 17.01 -10.63
N ILE A 552 5.60 16.31 -10.65
CA ILE A 552 5.88 15.24 -11.62
C ILE A 552 4.88 14.09 -11.45
N ARG A 553 4.55 13.71 -10.22
CA ARG A 553 3.52 12.68 -9.98
C ARG A 553 2.16 13.09 -10.53
N ARG A 554 1.73 14.35 -10.37
CA ARG A 554 0.50 14.86 -10.99
C ARG A 554 0.52 14.78 -12.52
N CYS A 555 1.63 15.17 -13.15
CA CYS A 555 1.78 15.06 -14.62
C CYS A 555 1.65 13.61 -15.12
N MET A 556 2.05 12.63 -14.31
CA MET A 556 1.88 11.20 -14.61
C MET A 556 0.46 10.70 -14.27
N GLU A 557 -0.17 11.21 -13.22
CA GLU A 557 -1.53 10.85 -12.78
C GLU A 557 -2.62 11.39 -13.72
N THR A 558 -2.49 12.62 -14.22
CA THR A 558 -3.43 13.22 -15.20
C THR A 558 -3.20 12.72 -16.63
N GLY A 559 -2.14 11.93 -16.86
CA GLY A 559 -1.79 11.38 -18.16
C GLY A 559 -1.18 12.38 -19.16
N THR A 560 -1.11 13.68 -18.83
CA THR A 560 -0.53 14.69 -19.73
C THR A 560 0.97 14.47 -19.97
N LYS A 561 1.67 13.93 -18.96
CA LYS A 561 3.13 13.73 -18.91
C LYS A 561 3.93 15.00 -19.22
N ARG A 562 3.34 16.18 -19.02
CA ARG A 562 3.92 17.46 -19.49
C ARG A 562 3.95 18.52 -18.39
N PHE A 563 5.02 19.30 -18.39
CA PHE A 563 5.24 20.44 -17.50
C PHE A 563 6.09 21.50 -18.21
N GLY A 564 5.89 22.77 -17.89
CA GLY A 564 6.74 23.83 -18.39
C GLY A 564 8.05 23.94 -17.60
N MET A 565 9.14 24.35 -18.25
CA MET A 565 10.33 24.82 -17.54
C MET A 565 10.68 26.25 -17.94
N CYS A 566 10.92 27.08 -16.92
CA CYS A 566 11.31 28.48 -17.01
C CYS A 566 12.58 28.74 -16.21
N LEU A 567 13.22 29.88 -16.49
CA LEU A 567 14.20 30.46 -15.57
C LEU A 567 13.46 31.22 -14.45
N SER A 568 14.16 31.44 -13.33
CA SER A 568 13.71 32.39 -12.32
C SER A 568 13.97 33.82 -12.80
N ALA A 569 13.02 34.73 -12.58
CA ALA A 569 13.18 36.15 -12.85
C ALA A 569 13.22 36.95 -11.55
N GLU A 570 14.25 37.78 -11.40
CA GLU A 570 14.61 38.53 -10.18
C GLU A 570 13.45 39.33 -9.55
N HIS A 571 12.51 39.80 -10.37
CA HIS A 571 11.39 40.66 -9.94
C HIS A 571 9.99 40.11 -10.32
N ALA A 572 9.92 39.03 -11.12
CA ALA A 572 8.68 38.52 -11.70
C ALA A 572 8.46 37.01 -11.46
N GLY A 573 9.31 36.36 -10.64
CA GLY A 573 9.22 34.94 -10.31
C GLY A 573 9.65 34.01 -11.46
N LEU A 574 9.01 34.11 -12.62
CA LEU A 574 9.28 33.33 -13.83
C LEU A 574 9.79 34.20 -14.98
N SER A 575 10.58 33.60 -15.88
CA SER A 575 10.90 34.20 -17.17
C SER A 575 9.68 34.33 -18.09
N GLU A 576 9.66 35.40 -18.90
CA GLU A 576 8.62 35.70 -19.90
C GLU A 576 8.38 34.56 -20.91
N TYR A 577 9.44 33.82 -21.23
CA TYR A 577 9.41 32.65 -22.11
C TYR A 577 9.85 31.38 -21.37
N GLY A 578 9.36 30.24 -21.84
CA GLY A 578 9.72 28.91 -21.36
C GLY A 578 9.53 27.84 -22.42
N CYS A 579 9.92 26.61 -22.09
CA CYS A 579 9.72 25.45 -22.95
C CYS A 579 8.84 24.42 -22.24
N MET A 580 7.85 23.87 -22.94
CA MET A 580 7.07 22.72 -22.48
C MET A 580 7.92 21.46 -22.64
N LEU A 581 8.05 20.66 -21.59
CA LEU A 581 8.74 19.38 -21.60
C LEU A 581 7.72 18.23 -21.55
N GLU A 582 8.06 17.12 -22.19
CA GLU A 582 7.34 15.85 -22.10
C GLU A 582 8.21 14.78 -21.42
N ILE A 583 7.65 14.13 -20.41
CA ILE A 583 8.25 13.05 -19.62
C ILE A 583 8.20 11.75 -20.43
N LYS A 584 9.37 11.13 -20.63
CA LYS A 584 9.54 9.83 -21.30
C LYS A 584 9.66 8.68 -20.30
N ASP A 585 10.43 8.86 -19.22
CA ASP A 585 10.58 7.87 -18.13
C ASP A 585 10.72 8.56 -16.75
N VAL A 586 10.36 7.86 -15.68
CA VAL A 586 10.50 8.31 -14.28
C VAL A 586 10.97 7.17 -13.41
N ARG A 587 12.18 7.29 -12.84
CA ARG A 587 12.80 6.28 -11.96
C ARG A 587 12.83 6.81 -10.54
N THR A 588 11.95 6.29 -9.68
CA THR A 588 11.81 6.68 -8.28
C THR A 588 12.70 5.85 -7.36
N PHE A 589 13.45 6.48 -6.46
CA PHE A 589 14.37 5.82 -5.53
C PHE A 589 13.75 5.62 -4.12
N PRO A 590 14.36 4.82 -3.22
CA PRO A 590 13.76 4.48 -1.90
C PRO A 590 13.66 5.63 -0.88
N ASP A 591 14.45 6.69 -1.05
CA ASP A 591 14.31 7.99 -0.37
C ASP A 591 13.14 8.84 -0.92
N GLY A 592 12.60 8.42 -2.07
CA GLY A 592 11.55 9.09 -2.82
C GLY A 592 12.05 10.15 -3.80
N SER A 593 13.37 10.37 -3.95
CA SER A 593 13.90 11.15 -5.07
C SER A 593 13.56 10.46 -6.39
N SER A 594 13.69 11.18 -7.51
CA SER A 594 13.38 10.64 -8.83
C SER A 594 14.31 11.19 -9.90
N VAL A 595 14.79 10.34 -10.80
CA VAL A 595 15.33 10.78 -12.10
C VAL A 595 14.18 10.79 -13.09
N VAL A 596 14.00 11.92 -13.78
CA VAL A 596 12.97 12.15 -14.79
C VAL A 596 13.67 12.37 -16.13
N ASP A 597 13.48 11.43 -17.05
CA ASP A 597 13.97 11.57 -18.42
C ASP A 597 12.91 12.32 -19.23
N ALA A 598 13.16 13.58 -19.58
CA ALA A 598 12.24 14.43 -20.34
C ALA A 598 12.89 15.00 -21.61
N ILE A 599 12.06 15.57 -22.50
CA ILE A 599 12.49 16.25 -23.74
C ILE A 599 11.67 17.53 -23.92
N GLY A 600 12.27 18.62 -24.42
CA GLY A 600 11.50 19.79 -24.84
C GLY A 600 10.63 19.48 -26.06
N ILE A 601 9.39 19.98 -26.09
CA ILE A 601 8.45 19.74 -27.21
C ILE A 601 7.96 21.02 -27.89
N SER A 602 7.79 22.11 -27.16
CA SER A 602 7.17 23.34 -27.68
C SER A 602 7.61 24.54 -26.86
N ARG A 603 7.52 25.75 -27.43
CA ARG A 603 7.85 27.00 -26.74
C ARG A 603 6.57 27.67 -26.25
N PHE A 604 6.68 28.47 -25.20
CA PHE A 604 5.54 29.27 -24.73
C PHE A 604 5.98 30.62 -24.14
N ARG A 605 5.03 31.55 -24.15
CA ARG A 605 5.04 32.83 -23.44
C ARG A 605 4.21 32.69 -22.15
N VAL A 606 4.70 33.20 -21.03
CA VAL A 606 3.97 33.28 -19.77
C VAL A 606 3.04 34.50 -19.81
N LEU A 607 1.74 34.27 -19.64
CA LEU A 607 0.72 35.33 -19.59
C LEU A 607 0.48 35.81 -18.15
N SER A 608 0.44 34.87 -17.20
CA SER A 608 0.45 35.14 -15.76
C SER A 608 0.98 33.93 -14.99
N HIS A 609 1.45 34.12 -13.76
CA HIS A 609 1.94 33.05 -12.90
C HIS A 609 1.25 33.05 -11.54
N ARG A 610 1.17 31.87 -10.92
CA ARG A 610 0.51 31.58 -9.63
C ARG A 610 1.32 30.51 -8.86
N HIS A 611 0.85 30.14 -7.68
CA HIS A 611 1.49 29.15 -6.80
C HIS A 611 0.44 28.10 -6.40
N ARG A 612 0.67 26.81 -6.70
CA ARG A 612 -0.22 25.69 -6.33
C ARG A 612 0.58 24.60 -5.64
N ASP A 613 0.15 24.19 -4.44
CA ASP A 613 0.77 23.12 -3.63
C ASP A 613 2.31 23.18 -3.51
N GLY A 614 2.88 24.38 -3.42
CA GLY A 614 4.31 24.61 -3.23
C GLY A 614 5.13 24.83 -4.50
N TYR A 615 4.61 24.55 -5.70
CA TYR A 615 5.29 24.81 -6.98
C TYR A 615 4.60 25.89 -7.83
N ASN A 616 5.34 26.52 -8.75
CA ASN A 616 4.80 27.57 -9.61
C ASN A 616 3.85 27.00 -10.67
N THR A 617 2.76 27.72 -10.96
CA THR A 617 1.88 27.45 -12.10
C THR A 617 1.80 28.67 -13.02
N ALA A 618 1.46 28.48 -14.30
CA ALA A 618 1.30 29.59 -15.24
C ALA A 618 0.09 29.41 -16.18
N ASP A 619 -0.56 30.52 -16.52
CA ASP A 619 -1.33 30.60 -17.77
C ASP A 619 -0.35 30.95 -18.89
N ILE A 620 -0.38 30.20 -20.01
CA ILE A 620 0.60 30.28 -21.09
C ILE A 620 -0.04 30.38 -22.47
N GLU A 621 0.72 30.95 -23.40
CA GLU A 621 0.44 31.02 -24.83
C GLU A 621 1.54 30.26 -25.59
N TYR A 622 1.18 29.34 -26.48
CA TYR A 622 2.17 28.60 -27.26
C TYR A 622 2.78 29.47 -28.36
N LEU A 623 4.08 29.30 -28.61
CA LEU A 623 4.82 30.06 -29.63
C LEU A 623 5.25 29.16 -30.79
N GLU A 624 4.70 29.47 -31.96
CA GLU A 624 5.08 28.87 -33.24
C GLU A 624 5.95 29.84 -34.06
N ASP A 625 6.71 29.33 -35.03
CA ASP A 625 7.45 30.15 -35.98
C ASP A 625 6.52 30.69 -37.07
N GLU A 626 6.77 31.94 -37.47
CA GLU A 626 6.09 32.59 -38.59
C GLU A 626 6.47 31.91 -39.91
N LYS A 627 5.46 31.50 -40.68
CA LYS A 627 5.68 30.78 -41.95
C LYS A 627 5.89 31.74 -43.12
N VAL A 628 6.88 31.41 -43.93
CA VAL A 628 7.38 32.21 -45.05
C VAL A 628 7.24 31.41 -46.35
N GLU A 629 6.73 32.04 -47.40
CA GLU A 629 6.41 31.43 -48.70
C GLU A 629 7.13 32.14 -49.88
N GLY A 630 7.12 31.52 -51.06
CA GLY A 630 7.63 32.12 -52.30
C GLY A 630 9.15 32.40 -52.27
N PRO A 631 9.63 33.53 -52.82
CA PRO A 631 11.08 33.79 -52.92
C PRO A 631 11.75 33.93 -51.54
N GLU A 632 11.00 34.35 -50.51
CA GLU A 632 11.52 34.44 -49.15
C GLU A 632 11.72 33.05 -48.51
N TYR A 633 10.94 32.04 -48.93
CA TYR A 633 11.19 30.64 -48.58
C TYR A 633 12.51 30.17 -49.20
N GLU A 634 12.79 30.50 -50.46
CA GLU A 634 14.03 30.08 -51.14
C GLU A 634 15.28 30.67 -50.47
N GLU A 635 15.23 31.96 -50.09
CA GLU A 635 16.27 32.57 -49.25
C GLU A 635 16.41 31.88 -47.88
N LEU A 636 15.29 31.53 -47.24
CA LEU A 636 15.27 30.88 -45.93
C LEU A 636 15.86 29.46 -45.98
N ALA A 637 15.54 28.68 -47.02
CA ALA A 637 16.09 27.35 -47.24
C ALA A 637 17.60 27.40 -47.54
N ALA A 638 18.06 28.33 -48.39
CA ALA A 638 19.47 28.54 -48.66
C ALA A 638 20.25 28.99 -47.40
N LEU A 639 19.64 29.84 -46.56
CA LEU A 639 20.20 30.26 -45.27
C LEU A 639 20.26 29.09 -44.28
N HIS A 640 19.18 28.31 -44.16
CA HIS A 640 19.10 27.12 -43.32
C HIS A 640 20.24 26.14 -43.62
N ASP A 641 20.43 25.80 -44.90
CA ASP A 641 21.45 24.85 -45.33
C ASP A 641 22.87 25.40 -45.10
N SER A 642 23.06 26.71 -45.35
CA SER A 642 24.32 27.40 -45.07
C SER A 642 24.67 27.37 -43.57
N VAL A 643 23.70 27.60 -42.68
CA VAL A 643 23.93 27.66 -41.22
C VAL A 643 24.01 26.27 -40.60
N HIS A 644 23.27 25.28 -41.12
CA HIS A 644 23.46 23.88 -40.79
C HIS A 644 24.90 23.43 -41.10
N GLN A 645 25.39 23.68 -42.33
CA GLN A 645 26.74 23.30 -42.74
C GLN A 645 27.83 24.02 -41.92
N GLN A 646 27.61 25.29 -41.52
CA GLN A 646 28.49 26.01 -40.59
C GLN A 646 28.47 25.38 -39.19
N SER A 647 27.31 24.91 -38.71
CA SER A 647 27.17 24.27 -37.39
C SER A 647 27.86 22.91 -37.34
N VAL A 648 27.70 22.09 -38.38
CA VAL A 648 28.40 20.80 -38.54
C VAL A 648 29.91 21.01 -38.65
N SER A 649 30.36 22.00 -39.44
CA SER A 649 31.78 22.34 -39.57
C SER A 649 32.40 22.80 -38.24
N TRP A 650 31.70 23.66 -37.49
CA TRP A 650 32.12 24.08 -36.15
C TRP A 650 32.23 22.88 -35.20
N PHE A 651 31.20 22.01 -35.13
CA PHE A 651 31.22 20.84 -34.26
C PHE A 651 32.35 19.86 -34.64
N ALA A 652 32.60 19.64 -35.94
CA ALA A 652 33.71 18.83 -36.42
C ALA A 652 35.08 19.40 -36.01
N SER A 653 35.22 20.72 -35.91
CA SER A 653 36.47 21.40 -35.51
C SER A 653 36.79 21.34 -34.00
N LEU A 654 35.84 20.92 -33.15
CA LEU A 654 36.08 20.76 -31.71
C LEU A 654 37.07 19.62 -31.42
N GLN A 655 37.77 19.67 -30.29
CA GLN A 655 38.61 18.55 -29.84
C GLN A 655 37.72 17.34 -29.46
N ASP A 656 38.18 16.11 -29.71
CA ASP A 656 37.31 14.93 -29.61
C ASP A 656 36.78 14.69 -28.18
N ARG A 657 37.58 14.98 -27.14
CA ARG A 657 37.12 15.00 -25.74
C ARG A 657 35.90 15.91 -25.53
N MET A 658 35.86 17.07 -26.20
CA MET A 658 34.74 18.02 -26.12
C MET A 658 33.52 17.46 -26.87
N LYS A 659 33.73 16.83 -28.04
CA LYS A 659 32.67 16.15 -28.79
C LYS A 659 32.04 15.04 -27.94
N GLU A 660 32.84 14.17 -27.33
CA GLU A 660 32.38 13.09 -26.44
C GLU A 660 31.52 13.62 -25.29
N GLN A 661 31.96 14.70 -24.63
CA GLN A 661 31.22 15.31 -23.52
C GLN A 661 29.88 15.94 -23.98
N ILE A 662 29.85 16.58 -25.15
CA ILE A 662 28.62 17.11 -25.75
C ILE A 662 27.66 15.98 -26.11
N LEU A 663 28.12 14.96 -26.83
CA LEU A 663 27.31 13.81 -27.26
C LEU A 663 26.76 13.01 -26.08
N SER A 664 27.52 12.90 -24.99
CA SER A 664 27.11 12.22 -23.74
C SER A 664 26.00 12.97 -22.97
N HIS A 665 25.83 14.28 -23.18
CA HIS A 665 24.84 15.09 -22.46
C HIS A 665 23.63 15.48 -23.33
N PHE A 666 23.86 15.94 -24.56
CA PHE A 666 22.83 16.44 -25.48
C PHE A 666 22.40 15.41 -26.54
N GLY A 667 23.07 14.26 -26.61
CA GLY A 667 22.91 13.30 -27.70
C GLY A 667 23.57 13.77 -29.00
N VAL A 668 23.37 13.00 -30.07
CA VAL A 668 23.82 13.37 -31.42
C VAL A 668 23.12 14.63 -31.93
N MET A 669 23.82 15.44 -32.73
CA MET A 669 23.20 16.54 -33.48
C MET A 669 22.15 15.95 -34.44
N PRO A 670 20.90 16.46 -34.45
CA PRO A 670 19.88 16.03 -35.41
C PRO A 670 20.31 16.31 -36.86
N ASP A 671 19.87 15.46 -37.79
CA ASP A 671 20.09 15.63 -39.22
C ASP A 671 19.43 16.89 -39.80
N ARG A 672 19.87 17.30 -40.99
CA ARG A 672 19.24 18.36 -41.78
C ARG A 672 17.81 17.96 -42.18
N GLU A 673 16.82 18.61 -41.57
CA GLU A 673 15.42 18.52 -41.99
C GLU A 673 15.25 19.01 -43.45
N PRO A 674 14.55 18.27 -44.34
CA PRO A 674 14.32 18.71 -45.71
C PRO A 674 13.40 19.93 -45.86
N GLU A 675 12.45 20.07 -44.94
CA GLU A 675 11.47 21.14 -44.85
C GLU A 675 11.66 21.89 -43.51
N PRO A 676 12.39 23.02 -43.49
CA PRO A 676 12.76 23.70 -42.26
C PRO A 676 11.57 24.33 -41.50
N GLN A 677 10.40 24.42 -42.12
CA GLN A 677 9.16 24.96 -41.52
C GLN A 677 8.12 23.86 -41.20
N SER A 678 8.54 22.59 -41.19
CA SER A 678 7.69 21.43 -40.86
C SER A 678 7.33 21.37 -39.38
N ASN A 679 8.29 21.64 -38.50
CA ASN A 679 8.10 21.73 -37.05
C ASN A 679 7.57 23.13 -36.66
N PRO A 680 6.51 23.26 -35.84
CA PRO A 680 6.02 24.57 -35.39
C PRO A 680 7.04 25.39 -34.59
N SER A 681 8.09 24.80 -34.02
CA SER A 681 9.20 25.55 -33.42
C SER A 681 10.45 25.63 -34.32
N GLY A 682 10.35 25.28 -35.60
CA GLY A 682 11.51 25.19 -36.49
C GLY A 682 12.45 23.99 -36.18
N PRO A 683 13.56 23.87 -36.91
CA PRO A 683 14.25 22.60 -37.07
C PRO A 683 15.09 22.21 -35.85
N ALA A 684 15.07 20.92 -35.52
CA ALA A 684 15.63 20.32 -34.30
C ALA A 684 17.12 20.64 -34.10
N TRP A 685 17.92 20.58 -35.17
CA TRP A 685 19.35 20.88 -35.11
C TRP A 685 19.63 22.33 -34.67
N SER A 686 18.74 23.27 -34.97
CA SER A 686 18.89 24.68 -34.58
C SER A 686 18.72 24.89 -33.08
N TRP A 687 17.91 24.05 -32.43
CA TRP A 687 17.76 24.03 -30.97
C TRP A 687 18.88 23.25 -30.27
N TRP A 688 19.33 22.15 -30.87
CA TRP A 688 20.49 21.41 -30.38
C TRP A 688 21.75 22.30 -30.35
N ILE A 689 22.04 23.02 -31.43
CA ILE A 689 23.21 23.91 -31.47
C ILE A 689 23.07 25.07 -30.47
N LEU A 690 21.87 25.64 -30.29
CA LEU A 690 21.62 26.69 -29.27
C LEU A 690 21.75 26.20 -27.82
N ALA A 691 21.50 24.91 -27.56
CA ALA A 691 21.71 24.28 -26.25
C ALA A 691 23.19 23.98 -25.97
N VAL A 692 23.94 23.61 -27.01
CA VAL A 692 25.38 23.28 -26.94
C VAL A 692 26.26 24.54 -26.93
N LEU A 693 25.80 25.66 -27.50
CA LEU A 693 26.57 26.90 -27.56
C LEU A 693 26.66 27.60 -26.18
N PRO A 694 27.86 28.08 -25.78
CA PRO A 694 28.12 28.73 -24.50
C PRO A 694 27.57 30.17 -24.46
N LEU A 695 26.25 30.29 -24.34
CA LEU A 695 25.52 31.56 -24.37
C LEU A 695 25.07 32.01 -22.98
N GLU A 696 25.01 33.32 -22.77
CA GLU A 696 24.35 33.89 -21.58
C GLU A 696 22.87 33.53 -21.55
N ARG A 697 22.34 33.28 -20.34
CA ARG A 697 20.91 32.98 -20.12
C ARG A 697 19.96 34.03 -20.71
N LYS A 698 20.37 35.32 -20.76
CA LYS A 698 19.58 36.40 -21.37
C LYS A 698 19.48 36.26 -22.89
N ALA A 699 20.58 35.93 -23.56
CA ALA A 699 20.59 35.67 -25.01
C ALA A 699 19.83 34.37 -25.35
N GLN A 700 20.01 33.30 -24.56
CA GLN A 700 19.26 32.06 -24.72
C GLN A 700 17.74 32.28 -24.59
N LEU A 701 17.30 33.07 -23.59
CA LEU A 701 15.89 33.40 -23.37
C LEU A 701 15.33 34.27 -24.50
N ALA A 702 16.07 35.28 -24.97
CA ALA A 702 15.67 36.11 -26.09
C ALA A 702 15.51 35.30 -27.38
N ILE A 703 16.46 34.40 -27.68
CA ILE A 703 16.41 33.53 -28.86
C ILE A 703 15.26 32.50 -28.78
N LEU A 704 14.93 32.01 -27.59
CA LEU A 704 13.76 31.14 -27.39
C LEU A 704 12.46 31.84 -27.82
N GLY A 705 12.31 33.13 -27.51
CA GLY A 705 11.15 33.95 -27.87
C GLY A 705 11.05 34.38 -29.34
N MET A 706 12.05 34.10 -30.19
CA MET A 706 12.04 34.54 -31.60
C MET A 706 11.11 33.69 -32.48
N THR A 707 10.06 34.29 -33.03
CA THR A 707 9.12 33.68 -34.00
C THR A 707 9.67 33.63 -35.44
N SER A 708 10.62 34.51 -35.80
CA SER A 708 11.25 34.46 -37.12
C SER A 708 12.41 33.46 -37.17
N LEU A 709 12.22 32.35 -37.90
CA LEU A 709 13.28 31.38 -38.18
C LEU A 709 14.45 32.02 -38.95
N LYS A 710 14.17 32.96 -39.87
CA LYS A 710 15.18 33.69 -40.67
C LYS A 710 16.13 34.48 -39.75
N GLU A 711 15.58 35.23 -38.81
CA GLU A 711 16.39 35.97 -37.83
C GLU A 711 17.13 35.03 -36.87
N ARG A 712 16.49 33.95 -36.41
CA ARG A 712 17.12 32.98 -35.50
C ARG A 712 18.32 32.28 -36.13
N LEU A 713 18.23 31.91 -37.40
CA LEU A 713 19.36 31.37 -38.17
C LEU A 713 20.48 32.42 -38.37
N LEU A 714 20.14 33.69 -38.60
CA LEU A 714 21.13 34.78 -38.65
C LEU A 714 21.81 35.01 -37.29
N ALA A 715 21.10 34.87 -36.17
CA ALA A 715 21.66 34.95 -34.82
C ALA A 715 22.66 33.81 -34.57
N ILE A 716 22.26 32.55 -34.84
CA ILE A 716 23.13 31.36 -34.77
C ILE A 716 24.40 31.58 -35.62
N ARG A 717 24.25 32.07 -36.86
CA ARG A 717 25.38 32.36 -37.76
C ARG A 717 26.36 33.38 -37.17
N ARG A 718 25.86 34.49 -36.62
CA ARG A 718 26.70 35.52 -35.96
C ARG A 718 27.45 34.94 -34.76
N ILE A 719 26.75 34.16 -33.92
CA ILE A 719 27.29 33.50 -32.72
C ILE A 719 28.43 32.52 -33.10
N LEU A 720 28.21 31.65 -34.08
CA LEU A 720 29.23 30.71 -34.57
C LEU A 720 30.48 31.41 -35.08
N VAL A 721 30.33 32.51 -35.83
CA VAL A 721 31.47 33.32 -36.32
C VAL A 721 32.26 33.96 -35.17
N ILE A 722 31.58 34.49 -34.15
CA ILE A 722 32.23 35.09 -32.97
C ILE A 722 33.00 34.03 -32.17
N ILE A 723 32.37 32.88 -31.89
CA ILE A 723 32.98 31.80 -31.09
C ILE A 723 34.16 31.17 -31.84
N THR A 724 34.02 30.87 -33.13
CA THR A 724 35.12 30.28 -33.93
C THR A 724 36.34 31.21 -33.96
N ARG A 725 36.14 32.53 -34.11
CA ARG A 725 37.23 33.52 -34.03
C ARG A 725 37.91 33.50 -32.65
N LYS A 726 37.14 33.53 -31.56
CA LYS A 726 37.68 33.45 -30.19
C LYS A 726 38.45 32.17 -29.92
N MET A 727 38.00 31.03 -30.46
CA MET A 727 38.71 29.75 -30.32
C MET A 727 40.05 29.76 -31.08
N ASN A 728 40.06 30.20 -32.33
CA ASN A 728 41.27 30.25 -33.15
C ASN A 728 42.34 31.14 -32.52
N SER A 729 42.01 32.37 -32.10
CA SER A 729 42.97 33.27 -31.46
C SER A 729 43.51 32.75 -30.12
N ARG A 730 42.73 31.93 -29.39
CA ARG A 730 43.22 31.23 -28.18
C ARG A 730 44.17 30.09 -28.53
N GLN A 731 43.90 29.32 -29.57
CA GLN A 731 44.81 28.27 -30.04
C GLN A 731 46.12 28.88 -30.57
N GLU A 732 46.05 30.01 -31.28
CA GLU A 732 47.23 30.79 -31.70
C GLU A 732 48.07 31.25 -30.49
N LEU A 733 47.43 31.79 -29.44
CA LEU A 733 48.10 32.20 -28.21
C LEU A 733 48.69 31.03 -27.40
N ALA A 734 48.04 29.86 -27.40
CA ALA A 734 48.56 28.64 -26.78
C ALA A 734 49.79 28.13 -27.56
N ASN A 735 49.65 27.95 -28.88
CA ASN A 735 50.71 27.54 -29.79
C ASN A 735 51.91 28.52 -29.77
N ALA A 736 51.70 29.81 -29.48
CA ALA A 736 52.77 30.79 -29.32
C ALA A 736 53.49 30.67 -27.98
N ARG A 737 52.78 30.34 -26.89
CA ARG A 737 53.41 30.07 -25.58
C ARG A 737 54.23 28.78 -25.60
N GLU A 738 53.75 27.73 -26.28
CA GLU A 738 54.47 26.47 -26.48
C GLU A 738 55.69 26.56 -27.41
N ARG A 739 55.91 27.70 -28.09
CA ARG A 739 57.13 28.00 -28.88
C ARG A 739 58.12 28.92 -28.17
N ASN A 740 57.71 29.52 -27.06
CA ASN A 740 58.50 30.49 -26.28
C ASN A 740 59.00 29.91 -24.94
N ASN A 741 58.63 28.65 -24.65
CA ASN A 741 59.16 27.81 -23.56
C ASN A 741 60.01 26.68 -24.16
#